data_AF-A0A1A2PNK4-F1
#
_entry.id   AF-A0A1A2PNK4-F1
#
_cell.length_a   1.000
_cell.length_b   1.000
_cell.length_c   1.000
_cell.angle_alpha   90.00
_cell.angle_beta   90.00
_cell.angle_gamma   90.00
#
_symmetry.space_group_name_H-M   'P 1'
#
loop_
_entity.id
_entity.type
_entity.pdbx_description
1 polymer ?
#
loop_
_entity_poly.entity_id
_entity_poly.type
_entity_poly.pdbx_seq_one_letter_code
_entity_poly.pdbx_strand_id
1 'polypeptide(L)'
;MRIAVTGAGGVLGRGLAARLLSQGHDVVGLARHRPESWPSAASFVTADIRDAAAVRSCVTGSAVVVHCAWAADPRVDVEGARNVLDAMERGGVGRIVFPSSAHVYAHDGSAHTEADLPAPRTAYGALKARVEELLAASAVEPVVLRCAPIVGRAVDNWVRRALALPAFPAGAPDRPLQLVHLDDALRLLVRATLDAHLAARTVNVAADGAPSFRRLAAALGRPLVTLPRVSASAALADLELIRDAPHMDTSTLRDDWGFAPAWDADECVQDAALSVRGRVTLGGRVLSLPWRLALIGDLPAVDAPADDGVVPELAGPAGVNGEFDTPIDPRFPTYLATNLSEALPGPFSPSSASVTVRGVRAGGVGIAERLRPGGIIQREIAMRTVAVFAHRLYGGITSAHFMAETVPFAKPSTIVSNSGYFGPSMGSLPIFGAQRPPSQTGWARRRLRTIRNIGVFGVNLVGLSAGSPRDTEDFVGDVDRLERLTAGDLTRLGDARLRSLILLARDEVVHAWVLASGSFMLCAAFNVLLRGLTGRPAAPSAGPELASARSVEAMQRLVSAARRDPNVLRLLAEPGQRLDALAAEAPKFHAAVLAELALIGHRGPAELEMLSTSYADDPELLVRMVARAVNGPAAPEPEHSSIPLHAKPIAALAVRQLRDREVRRDKMVRANWVLRALLREYGRRMVEAGVFDRVDDVFYLLVDEVDALRAEVAELVARRRAERSRLVAVAPPTVFSGSWQPAVAATPELTSGETLRGVGVCGGRVRGRVRIVRPDTIDDLQPGEILVAEVTDVGYTAAFCYAAAVVTELGGPMSHAAVVAREFGFPCVVDAQGATRSLPPGALVEVDGSTGEITLVERASDDSPPLSANGQTR
;
A
#
# COMPACT_ATOMS: atom_id res chain seq x y z
N MET A 1 15.13 -26.11 3.26
CA MET A 1 15.90 -26.39 4.51
C MET A 1 15.33 -25.60 5.67
N ARG A 2 15.60 -26.03 6.92
CA ARG A 2 15.22 -25.31 8.15
C ARG A 2 16.32 -24.36 8.59
N ILE A 3 15.97 -23.13 8.96
CA ILE A 3 16.91 -22.04 9.28
C ILE A 3 16.52 -21.41 10.62
N ALA A 4 17.46 -21.31 11.56
CA ALA A 4 17.24 -20.65 12.84
C ALA A 4 17.70 -19.19 12.78
N VAL A 5 16.83 -18.26 13.18
CA VAL A 5 17.12 -16.82 13.20
C VAL A 5 17.01 -16.30 14.64
N THR A 6 18.15 -15.96 15.24
CA THR A 6 18.16 -15.29 16.55
C THR A 6 18.05 -13.77 16.36
N GLY A 7 17.48 -13.07 17.34
CA GLY A 7 17.15 -11.65 17.14
C GLY A 7 16.02 -11.46 16.13
N ALA A 8 15.16 -12.48 16.00
CA ALA A 8 14.01 -12.53 15.09
C ALA A 8 13.05 -11.34 15.25
N GLY A 9 13.05 -10.71 16.43
CA GLY A 9 12.24 -9.52 16.70
C GLY A 9 12.78 -8.21 16.11
N GLY A 10 14.02 -8.17 15.64
CA GLY A 10 14.64 -6.97 15.05
C GLY A 10 14.41 -6.85 13.55
N VAL A 11 14.71 -5.67 12.98
CA VAL A 11 14.51 -5.37 11.55
C VAL A 11 15.17 -6.38 10.61
N LEU A 12 16.41 -6.79 10.89
CA LEU A 12 17.12 -7.79 10.08
C LEU A 12 16.48 -9.17 10.21
N GLY A 13 16.12 -9.59 11.43
CA GLY A 13 15.51 -10.88 11.69
C GLY A 13 14.15 -11.04 11.02
N ARG A 14 13.26 -10.04 11.14
CA ARG A 14 11.95 -10.05 10.49
C ARG A 14 12.07 -10.00 8.96
N GLY A 15 12.92 -9.11 8.44
CA GLY A 15 13.13 -8.94 7.01
C GLY A 15 13.77 -10.16 6.33
N LEU A 16 14.66 -10.86 7.04
CA LEU A 16 15.29 -12.10 6.58
C LEU A 16 14.31 -13.27 6.61
N ALA A 17 13.56 -13.43 7.72
CA ALA A 17 12.58 -14.49 7.85
C ALA A 17 11.54 -14.44 6.73
N ALA A 18 11.02 -13.24 6.42
CA ALA A 18 10.06 -13.05 5.34
C ALA A 18 10.60 -13.52 3.97
N ARG A 19 11.85 -13.20 3.63
CA ARG A 19 12.49 -13.60 2.36
C ARG A 19 12.82 -15.08 2.27
N LEU A 20 13.27 -15.68 3.37
CA LEU A 20 13.55 -17.12 3.40
C LEU A 20 12.27 -17.93 3.28
N LEU A 21 11.19 -17.50 3.93
CA LEU A 21 9.87 -18.14 3.80
C LEU A 21 9.31 -18.03 2.37
N SER A 22 9.49 -16.89 1.69
CA SER A 22 9.02 -16.72 0.31
C SER A 22 9.73 -17.65 -0.69
N GLN A 23 10.97 -18.05 -0.38
CA GLN A 23 11.73 -19.05 -1.14
C GLN A 23 11.39 -20.51 -0.77
N GLY A 24 10.47 -20.74 0.18
CA GLY A 24 10.04 -22.06 0.60
C GLY A 24 10.90 -22.71 1.69
N HIS A 25 11.75 -21.93 2.38
CA HIS A 25 12.50 -22.44 3.54
C HIS A 25 11.64 -22.46 4.80
N ASP A 26 11.94 -23.37 5.73
CA ASP A 26 11.36 -23.38 7.07
C ASP A 26 12.19 -22.47 7.98
N VAL A 27 11.54 -21.56 8.70
CA VAL A 27 12.22 -20.57 9.54
C VAL A 27 11.70 -20.67 10.97
N VAL A 28 12.64 -20.77 11.92
CA VAL A 28 12.35 -20.66 13.35
C VAL A 28 13.02 -19.42 13.93
N GLY A 29 12.21 -18.53 14.50
CA GLY A 29 12.70 -17.30 15.12
C GLY A 29 12.90 -17.44 16.62
N LEU A 30 13.90 -16.76 17.19
CA LEU A 30 14.05 -16.59 18.64
C LEU A 30 14.25 -15.13 19.00
N ALA A 31 13.37 -14.61 19.86
CA ALA A 31 13.54 -13.33 20.56
C ALA A 31 12.62 -13.23 21.78
N ARG A 32 12.85 -12.23 22.63
CA ARG A 32 12.10 -11.99 23.88
C ARG A 32 10.61 -11.75 23.68
N HIS A 33 10.22 -11.23 22.51
CA HIS A 33 8.83 -10.95 22.16
C HIS A 33 8.60 -11.39 20.72
N ARG A 34 7.50 -12.09 20.47
CA ARG A 34 7.04 -12.40 19.11
C ARG A 34 6.54 -11.13 18.44
N PRO A 35 7.12 -10.70 17.31
CA PRO A 35 6.57 -9.58 16.54
C PRO A 35 5.14 -9.87 16.11
N GLU A 36 4.28 -8.86 16.14
CA GLU A 36 2.91 -9.00 15.61
C GLU A 36 2.91 -9.35 14.12
N SER A 37 3.95 -8.92 13.39
CA SER A 37 4.17 -9.22 11.97
C SER A 37 4.82 -10.59 11.71
N TRP A 38 5.18 -11.35 12.74
CA TRP A 38 5.83 -12.64 12.56
C TRP A 38 4.88 -13.63 11.86
N PRO A 39 5.27 -14.21 10.72
CA PRO A 39 4.40 -15.09 9.96
C PRO A 39 3.87 -16.26 10.81
N SER A 40 2.57 -16.52 10.75
CA SER A 40 1.93 -17.64 11.45
C SER A 40 2.50 -19.00 11.04
N ALA A 41 2.86 -19.13 9.75
CA ALA A 41 3.50 -20.30 9.18
C ALA A 41 4.92 -20.58 9.74
N ALA A 42 5.57 -19.59 10.38
CA ALA A 42 6.91 -19.72 10.91
C ALA A 42 6.89 -19.98 12.43
N SER A 43 7.72 -20.93 12.86
CA SER A 43 7.89 -21.24 14.27
C SER A 43 8.56 -20.08 15.01
N PHE A 44 8.19 -19.88 16.28
CA PHE A 44 8.79 -18.83 17.10
C PHE A 44 8.99 -19.29 18.55
N VAL A 45 10.21 -19.11 19.06
CA VAL A 45 10.60 -19.38 20.44
C VAL A 45 10.69 -18.04 21.19
N THR A 46 9.68 -17.76 22.02
CA THR A 46 9.65 -16.56 22.86
C THR A 46 10.55 -16.77 24.08
N ALA A 47 11.81 -16.35 23.97
CA ALA A 47 12.80 -16.50 25.04
C ALA A 47 13.92 -15.46 24.93
N ASP A 48 14.66 -15.29 26.03
CA ASP A 48 15.92 -14.56 26.03
C ASP A 48 17.04 -15.45 25.49
N ILE A 49 18.00 -14.89 24.76
CA ILE A 49 19.13 -15.65 24.19
C ILE A 49 20.06 -16.26 25.27
N ARG A 50 19.96 -15.76 26.51
CA ARG A 50 20.67 -16.31 27.67
C ARG A 50 20.07 -17.63 28.15
N ASP A 51 18.85 -17.96 27.76
CA ASP A 51 18.25 -19.27 28.04
C ASP A 51 18.81 -20.31 27.07
N ALA A 52 19.87 -21.00 27.50
CA ALA A 52 20.52 -22.04 26.71
C ALA A 52 19.56 -23.17 26.29
N ALA A 53 18.53 -23.49 27.08
CA ALA A 53 17.56 -24.53 26.72
C ALA A 53 16.65 -24.08 25.59
N ALA A 54 16.15 -22.85 25.67
CA ALA A 54 15.36 -22.26 24.59
C ALA A 54 16.18 -22.08 23.30
N VAL A 55 17.45 -21.65 23.41
CA VAL A 55 18.36 -21.56 22.26
C VAL A 55 18.57 -22.91 21.61
N ARG A 56 18.83 -23.97 22.39
CA ARG A 56 18.91 -25.35 21.86
C ARG A 56 17.63 -25.77 21.15
N SER A 57 16.47 -25.50 21.73
CA SER A 57 15.18 -25.83 21.11
C SER A 57 14.97 -25.11 19.76
N CYS A 58 15.47 -23.88 19.63
CA CYS A 58 15.41 -23.13 18.38
C CYS A 58 16.37 -23.69 17.33
N VAL A 59 17.62 -23.96 17.71
CA VAL A 59 18.69 -24.39 16.78
C VAL A 59 18.51 -25.84 16.31
N THR A 60 17.95 -26.72 17.13
CA THR A 60 17.81 -28.16 16.84
C THR A 60 17.14 -28.41 15.48
N GLY A 61 17.78 -29.22 14.63
CA GLY A 61 17.28 -29.58 13.29
C GLY A 61 17.43 -28.51 12.21
N SER A 62 18.09 -27.39 12.52
CA SER A 62 18.39 -26.34 11.54
C SER A 62 19.65 -26.67 10.73
N ALA A 63 19.67 -26.29 9.46
CA ALA A 63 20.84 -26.44 8.60
C ALA A 63 21.83 -25.27 8.75
N VAL A 64 21.32 -24.07 9.03
CA VAL A 64 22.09 -22.83 9.18
C VAL A 64 21.50 -22.01 10.33
N VAL A 65 22.34 -21.33 11.09
CA VAL A 65 21.93 -20.31 12.07
C VAL A 65 22.28 -18.93 11.54
N VAL A 66 21.35 -17.98 11.61
CA VAL A 66 21.61 -16.56 11.36
C VAL A 66 21.51 -15.79 12.67
N HIS A 67 22.64 -15.25 13.13
CA HIS A 67 22.77 -14.66 14.45
C HIS A 67 22.57 -13.13 14.44
N CYS A 68 21.31 -12.68 14.36
CA CYS A 68 20.97 -11.24 14.38
C CYS A 68 20.69 -10.69 15.79
N ALA A 69 20.80 -11.51 16.85
CA ALA A 69 20.57 -11.04 18.21
C ALA A 69 21.63 -10.01 18.62
N TRP A 70 21.17 -8.90 19.21
CA TRP A 70 22.06 -7.86 19.70
C TRP A 70 21.43 -7.07 20.85
N ALA A 71 22.25 -6.70 21.84
CA ALA A 71 21.93 -5.66 22.81
C ALA A 71 23.19 -5.00 23.37
N ALA A 72 23.07 -3.79 23.93
CA ALA A 72 24.15 -3.14 24.67
C ALA A 72 24.41 -3.77 26.06
N ASP A 73 24.39 -5.10 26.16
CA ASP A 73 24.67 -5.90 27.36
C ASP A 73 25.60 -7.06 26.96
N PRO A 74 26.84 -7.14 27.51
CA PRO A 74 27.78 -8.22 27.21
C PRO A 74 27.23 -9.63 27.43
N ARG A 75 26.28 -9.81 28.37
CA ARG A 75 25.64 -11.11 28.63
C ARG A 75 24.67 -11.52 27.52
N VAL A 76 24.09 -10.55 26.83
CA VAL A 76 23.22 -10.83 25.70
C VAL A 76 24.05 -11.13 24.45
N ASP A 77 25.09 -10.34 24.19
CA ASP A 77 25.91 -10.52 22.98
C ASP A 77 26.88 -11.70 23.12
N VAL A 78 27.76 -11.70 24.13
CA VAL A 78 28.85 -12.68 24.23
C VAL A 78 28.38 -14.01 24.79
N GLU A 79 27.64 -14.01 25.90
CA GLU A 79 27.07 -15.24 26.47
C GLU A 79 25.95 -15.80 25.58
N GLY A 80 25.12 -14.94 24.97
CA GLY A 80 24.15 -15.38 23.97
C GLY A 80 24.80 -16.06 22.76
N ALA A 81 25.88 -15.49 22.21
CA ALA A 81 26.63 -16.12 21.12
C ALA A 81 27.22 -17.48 21.54
N ARG A 82 27.73 -17.61 22.78
CA ARG A 82 28.21 -18.91 23.31
C ARG A 82 27.09 -19.94 23.39
N ASN A 83 25.91 -19.56 23.86
CA ASN A 83 24.76 -20.45 23.92
C ASN A 83 24.34 -20.92 22.52
N VAL A 84 24.43 -20.05 21.51
CA VAL A 84 24.16 -20.41 20.11
C VAL A 84 25.21 -21.40 19.62
N LEU A 85 26.49 -21.15 19.86
CA LEU A 85 27.58 -22.04 19.45
C LEU A 85 27.49 -23.43 20.13
N ASP A 86 27.23 -23.50 21.44
CA ASP A 86 27.02 -24.78 22.15
C ASP A 86 25.79 -25.53 21.60
N ALA A 87 24.70 -24.80 21.30
CA ALA A 87 23.51 -25.39 20.69
C ALA A 87 23.78 -25.92 19.28
N MET A 88 24.59 -25.21 18.48
CA MET A 88 24.99 -25.64 17.15
C MET A 88 25.87 -26.89 17.19
N GLU A 89 26.88 -26.91 18.05
CA GLU A 89 27.79 -28.05 18.21
C GLU A 89 27.02 -29.31 18.62
N ARG A 90 26.13 -29.21 19.62
CA ARG A 90 25.27 -30.32 20.06
C ARG A 90 24.24 -30.74 19.00
N GLY A 91 23.75 -29.77 18.22
CA GLY A 91 22.75 -29.99 17.18
C GLY A 91 23.34 -30.46 15.85
N GLY A 92 24.67 -30.54 15.72
CA GLY A 92 25.36 -30.87 14.48
C GLY A 92 25.21 -29.80 13.38
N VAL A 93 24.97 -28.54 13.75
CA VAL A 93 24.79 -27.43 12.80
C VAL A 93 26.15 -26.81 12.49
N GLY A 94 26.62 -26.99 11.26
CA GLY A 94 27.99 -26.62 10.87
C GLY A 94 28.17 -25.16 10.47
N ARG A 95 27.11 -24.38 10.22
CA ARG A 95 27.21 -23.06 9.56
C ARG A 95 26.46 -21.94 10.28
N ILE A 96 27.11 -20.79 10.43
CA ILE A 96 26.53 -19.58 11.02
C ILE A 96 26.79 -18.32 10.19
N VAL A 97 25.78 -17.48 10.03
CA VAL A 97 25.89 -16.15 9.42
C VAL A 97 25.75 -15.09 10.50
N PHE A 98 26.68 -14.14 10.56
CA PHE A 98 26.72 -13.10 11.59
C PHE A 98 26.84 -11.69 10.98
N PRO A 99 25.80 -10.84 11.10
CA PRO A 99 25.91 -9.41 10.80
C PRO A 99 26.74 -8.71 11.89
N SER A 100 28.01 -8.47 11.58
CA SER A 100 28.95 -7.66 12.36
C SER A 100 28.89 -6.19 11.93
N SER A 101 29.93 -5.39 12.23
CA SER A 101 29.93 -3.96 12.00
C SER A 101 31.31 -3.39 11.69
N ALA A 102 31.38 -2.30 10.92
CA ALA A 102 32.58 -1.51 10.71
C ALA A 102 33.26 -1.06 12.02
N HIS A 103 32.51 -0.94 13.12
CA HIS A 103 33.04 -0.55 14.44
C HIS A 103 34.02 -1.55 15.07
N VAL A 104 34.24 -2.72 14.46
CA VAL A 104 35.33 -3.62 14.86
C VAL A 104 36.70 -3.07 14.50
N TYR A 105 36.80 -2.19 13.51
CA TYR A 105 38.06 -1.59 13.07
C TYR A 105 38.49 -0.38 13.91
N ALA A 106 39.73 0.04 13.70
CA ALA A 106 40.26 1.28 14.26
C ALA A 106 39.57 2.50 13.65
N HIS A 107 39.70 3.65 14.32
CA HIS A 107 39.25 4.94 13.78
C HIS A 107 40.48 5.84 13.55
N ASP A 108 41.22 5.54 12.48
CA ASP A 108 42.44 6.26 12.08
C ASP A 108 42.32 7.01 10.74
N GLY A 109 41.19 6.86 10.04
CA GLY A 109 40.89 7.53 8.77
C GLY A 109 41.37 6.76 7.54
N SER A 110 41.99 5.59 7.69
CA SER A 110 42.28 4.67 6.59
C SER A 110 41.05 3.84 6.21
N ALA A 111 41.03 3.32 4.98
CA ALA A 111 40.03 2.34 4.54
C ALA A 111 40.52 0.93 4.93
N HIS A 112 39.77 0.28 5.80
CA HIS A 112 40.15 -1.02 6.37
C HIS A 112 39.75 -2.19 5.46
N THR A 113 40.64 -3.17 5.33
CA THR A 113 40.38 -4.43 4.62
C THR A 113 40.01 -5.53 5.61
N GLU A 114 39.45 -6.64 5.14
CA GLU A 114 39.12 -7.78 6.01
C GLU A 114 40.34 -8.43 6.66
N ALA A 115 41.54 -8.19 6.12
CA ALA A 115 42.81 -8.64 6.68
C ALA A 115 43.25 -7.84 7.92
N ASP A 116 42.70 -6.64 8.15
CA ASP A 116 43.04 -5.83 9.30
C ASP A 116 42.49 -6.45 10.59
N LEU A 117 43.33 -6.44 11.63
CA LEU A 117 42.94 -6.95 12.96
C LEU A 117 41.91 -6.03 13.62
N PRO A 118 40.89 -6.58 14.30
CA PRO A 118 39.94 -5.78 15.07
C PRO A 118 40.64 -4.89 16.10
N ALA A 119 40.32 -3.59 16.10
CA ALA A 119 40.84 -2.58 17.01
C ALA A 119 39.74 -1.58 17.45
N PRO A 120 38.65 -2.07 18.06
CA PRO A 120 37.45 -1.27 18.31
C PRO A 120 37.69 -0.18 19.36
N ARG A 121 37.12 1.02 19.11
CA ARG A 121 37.16 2.15 20.06
C ARG A 121 35.89 2.32 20.88
N THR A 122 34.81 1.67 20.49
CA THR A 122 33.49 1.79 21.13
C THR A 122 33.14 0.50 21.86
N ALA A 123 32.32 0.59 22.91
CA ALA A 123 31.81 -0.59 23.60
C ALA A 123 31.01 -1.50 22.64
N TYR A 124 30.28 -0.89 21.69
CA TYR A 124 29.57 -1.61 20.63
C TYR A 124 30.53 -2.40 19.73
N GLY A 125 31.60 -1.76 19.23
CA GLY A 125 32.63 -2.42 18.42
C GLY A 125 33.35 -3.54 19.17
N ALA A 126 33.64 -3.33 20.46
CA ALA A 126 34.30 -4.32 21.31
C ALA A 126 33.44 -5.59 21.49
N LEU A 127 32.13 -5.44 21.67
CA LEU A 127 31.21 -6.57 21.74
C LEU A 127 31.14 -7.34 20.42
N LYS A 128 31.05 -6.63 19.28
CA LYS A 128 31.05 -7.27 17.95
C LYS A 128 32.35 -8.02 17.67
N ALA A 129 33.50 -7.40 17.93
CA ALA A 129 34.81 -8.05 17.78
C ALA A 129 34.93 -9.30 18.66
N ARG A 130 34.45 -9.23 19.91
CA ARG A 130 34.48 -10.40 20.81
C ARG A 130 33.60 -11.55 20.32
N VAL A 131 32.46 -11.27 19.68
CA VAL A 131 31.65 -12.32 19.04
C VAL A 131 32.38 -12.90 17.83
N GLU A 132 33.03 -12.08 17.00
CA GLU A 132 33.87 -12.59 15.89
C GLU A 132 34.99 -13.51 16.38
N GLU A 133 35.66 -13.18 17.49
CA GLU A 133 36.67 -14.05 18.11
C GLU A 133 36.09 -15.39 18.56
N LEU A 134 34.89 -15.41 19.15
CA LEU A 134 34.22 -16.65 19.54
C LEU A 134 33.86 -17.50 18.32
N LEU A 135 33.38 -16.89 17.26
CA LEU A 135 33.07 -17.57 16.00
C LEU A 135 34.33 -18.17 15.38
N ALA A 136 35.42 -17.40 15.32
CA ALA A 136 36.70 -17.85 14.77
C ALA A 136 37.35 -18.99 15.57
N ALA A 137 37.13 -19.02 16.89
CA ALA A 137 37.64 -20.07 17.77
C ALA A 137 36.77 -21.34 17.81
N SER A 138 35.59 -21.31 17.18
CA SER A 138 34.64 -22.42 17.20
C SER A 138 34.86 -23.40 16.04
N ALA A 139 34.27 -24.60 16.14
CA ALA A 139 34.31 -25.60 15.07
C ALA A 139 33.27 -25.35 13.95
N VAL A 140 32.38 -24.36 14.11
CA VAL A 140 31.41 -24.01 13.06
C VAL A 140 32.08 -23.15 11.98
N GLU A 141 31.50 -23.12 10.81
CA GLU A 141 31.91 -22.30 9.67
C GLU A 141 31.18 -20.95 9.71
N PRO A 142 31.86 -19.85 10.09
CA PRO A 142 31.24 -18.54 10.15
C PRO A 142 31.32 -17.81 8.81
N VAL A 143 30.24 -17.09 8.51
CA VAL A 143 30.19 -16.04 7.48
C VAL A 143 29.87 -14.71 8.16
N VAL A 144 30.86 -13.83 8.24
CA VAL A 144 30.79 -12.56 8.97
C VAL A 144 30.61 -11.40 7.99
N LEU A 145 29.54 -10.62 8.15
CA LEU A 145 29.27 -9.44 7.34
C LEU A 145 29.59 -8.19 8.16
N ARG A 146 30.74 -7.55 7.94
CA ARG A 146 31.13 -6.29 8.62
C ARG A 146 30.44 -5.13 7.92
N CYS A 147 29.29 -4.71 8.44
CA CYS A 147 28.46 -3.69 7.79
C CYS A 147 28.78 -2.26 8.25
N ALA A 148 28.77 -1.33 7.29
CA ALA A 148 28.54 0.08 7.54
C ALA A 148 27.16 0.29 8.21
N PRO A 149 26.86 1.46 8.80
CA PRO A 149 25.55 1.74 9.36
C PRO A 149 24.42 1.42 8.36
N ILE A 150 23.51 0.52 8.76
CA ILE A 150 22.40 0.05 7.93
C ILE A 150 21.25 1.05 8.03
N VAL A 151 20.89 1.66 6.90
CA VAL A 151 19.84 2.69 6.78
C VAL A 151 18.78 2.30 5.75
N GLY A 152 17.70 3.08 5.65
CA GLY A 152 16.64 2.89 4.63
C GLY A 152 15.24 3.04 5.21
N ARG A 153 14.24 3.12 4.31
CA ARG A 153 12.82 3.40 4.64
C ARG A 153 12.22 2.54 5.76
N ALA A 154 12.58 1.25 5.82
CA ALA A 154 12.00 0.28 6.74
C ALA A 154 12.81 0.06 8.03
N VAL A 155 13.89 0.83 8.23
CA VAL A 155 14.68 0.76 9.47
C VAL A 155 13.87 1.29 10.65
N ASP A 156 13.76 0.49 11.71
CA ASP A 156 12.90 0.79 12.86
C ASP A 156 13.59 0.68 14.24
N ASN A 157 14.91 0.52 14.23
CA ASN A 157 15.73 0.23 15.41
C ASN A 157 16.43 1.50 15.98
N TRP A 158 17.55 1.31 16.68
CA TRP A 158 18.37 2.39 17.25
C TRP A 158 18.87 3.40 16.22
N VAL A 159 19.09 2.98 14.96
CA VAL A 159 19.49 3.89 13.87
C VAL A 159 18.40 4.91 13.61
N ARG A 160 17.13 4.47 13.52
CA ARG A 160 15.98 5.39 13.41
C ARG A 160 15.89 6.33 14.61
N ARG A 161 16.16 5.82 15.83
CA ARG A 161 16.16 6.64 17.05
C ARG A 161 17.21 7.75 16.98
N ALA A 162 18.41 7.48 16.47
CA ALA A 162 19.44 8.49 16.26
C ALA A 162 19.03 9.51 15.18
N LEU A 163 18.60 9.02 14.01
CA LEU A 163 18.28 9.88 12.86
C LEU A 163 17.01 10.71 13.07
N ALA A 164 16.12 10.30 13.98
CA ALA A 164 14.91 11.03 14.33
C ALA A 164 15.12 12.11 15.41
N LEU A 165 16.35 12.37 15.87
CA LEU A 165 16.62 13.52 16.73
C LEU A 165 16.15 14.83 16.08
N PRO A 166 15.62 15.80 16.86
CA PRO A 166 15.08 17.04 16.30
C PRO A 166 16.15 17.92 15.64
N ALA A 167 17.39 17.82 16.10
CA ALA A 167 18.55 18.53 15.59
C ALA A 167 19.82 17.71 15.86
N PHE A 168 20.89 17.94 15.09
CA PHE A 168 22.18 17.27 15.25
C PHE A 168 23.26 18.25 15.75
N PRO A 169 24.32 17.77 16.44
CA PRO A 169 25.38 18.62 16.96
C PRO A 169 26.25 19.24 15.85
N ALA A 170 26.44 20.56 15.87
CA ALA A 170 27.23 21.30 14.88
C ALA A 170 28.76 21.18 15.02
N GLY A 171 29.25 20.81 16.22
CA GLY A 171 30.69 20.84 16.56
C GLY A 171 31.52 19.67 16.04
N ALA A 172 30.93 18.75 15.27
CA ALA A 172 31.62 17.56 14.78
C ALA A 172 32.26 17.78 13.40
N PRO A 173 33.43 17.18 13.12
CA PRO A 173 34.04 17.23 11.79
C PRO A 173 33.12 16.56 10.75
N ASP A 174 32.97 17.20 9.59
CA ASP A 174 32.13 16.71 8.49
C ASP A 174 32.87 15.66 7.66
N ARG A 175 32.94 14.44 8.20
CA ARG A 175 33.63 13.31 7.57
C ARG A 175 32.74 12.60 6.54
N PRO A 176 33.32 11.95 5.53
CA PRO A 176 32.55 11.11 4.62
C PRO A 176 31.97 9.90 5.38
N LEU A 177 30.74 9.51 5.03
CA LEU A 177 30.00 8.42 5.68
C LEU A 177 29.75 7.29 4.68
N GLN A 178 30.29 6.11 4.96
CA GLN A 178 29.82 4.89 4.30
C GLN A 178 28.53 4.43 4.96
N LEU A 179 27.58 3.98 4.14
CA LEU A 179 26.26 3.50 4.57
C LEU A 179 25.94 2.24 3.76
N VAL A 180 24.97 1.45 4.21
CA VAL A 180 24.39 0.39 3.38
C VAL A 180 22.87 0.40 3.51
N HIS A 181 22.17 0.19 2.41
CA HIS A 181 20.71 0.11 2.43
C HIS A 181 20.26 -1.22 3.03
N LEU A 182 19.16 -1.20 3.80
CA LEU A 182 18.59 -2.40 4.43
C LEU A 182 18.26 -3.50 3.41
N ASP A 183 17.74 -3.16 2.23
CA ASP A 183 17.46 -4.15 1.17
C ASP A 183 18.72 -4.89 0.71
N ASP A 184 19.85 -4.16 0.55
CA ASP A 184 21.12 -4.77 0.17
C ASP A 184 21.67 -5.66 1.29
N ALA A 185 21.60 -5.19 2.54
CA ALA A 185 21.99 -5.98 3.70
C ALA A 185 21.17 -7.28 3.79
N LEU A 186 19.86 -7.22 3.55
CA LEU A 186 18.97 -8.39 3.58
C LEU A 186 19.24 -9.36 2.42
N ARG A 187 19.45 -8.86 1.20
CA ARG A 187 19.84 -9.72 0.06
C ARG A 187 21.18 -10.41 0.29
N LEU A 188 22.15 -9.70 0.85
CA LEU A 188 23.44 -10.28 1.19
C LEU A 188 23.31 -11.32 2.31
N LEU A 189 22.48 -11.08 3.32
CA LEU A 189 22.18 -12.06 4.38
C LEU A 189 21.53 -13.33 3.82
N VAL A 190 20.55 -13.20 2.91
CA VAL A 190 19.94 -14.34 2.22
C VAL A 190 21.02 -15.10 1.46
N ARG A 191 21.83 -14.42 0.65
CA ARG A 191 22.92 -15.07 -0.11
C ARG A 191 23.92 -15.78 0.79
N ALA A 192 24.39 -15.12 1.84
CA ALA A 192 25.30 -15.70 2.84
C ALA A 192 24.71 -16.93 3.54
N THR A 193 23.38 -16.99 3.68
CA THR A 193 22.68 -18.12 4.29
C THR A 193 22.56 -19.31 3.33
N LEU A 194 22.27 -19.06 2.05
CA LEU A 194 21.90 -20.09 1.08
C LEU A 194 23.08 -20.60 0.24
N ASP A 195 24.04 -19.74 -0.09
CA ASP A 195 25.16 -20.07 -0.97
C ASP A 195 26.28 -20.74 -0.18
N ALA A 196 26.40 -22.06 -0.27
CA ALA A 196 27.42 -22.85 0.43
C ALA A 196 28.84 -22.70 -0.14
N HIS A 197 29.00 -22.05 -1.30
CA HIS A 197 30.29 -21.97 -2.01
C HIS A 197 31.06 -20.67 -1.75
N LEU A 198 30.52 -19.76 -0.93
CA LEU A 198 31.18 -18.51 -0.58
C LEU A 198 32.50 -18.78 0.16
N ALA A 199 33.63 -18.53 -0.51
CA ALA A 199 34.98 -18.84 -0.03
C ALA A 199 35.48 -17.90 1.09
N ALA A 200 34.98 -16.66 1.15
CA ALA A 200 35.39 -15.67 2.14
C ALA A 200 34.54 -15.75 3.42
N ARG A 201 35.21 -15.99 4.55
CA ARG A 201 34.60 -16.10 5.89
C ARG A 201 34.17 -14.76 6.48
N THR A 202 34.73 -13.65 5.97
CA THR A 202 34.41 -12.29 6.41
C THR A 202 34.40 -11.36 5.20
N VAL A 203 33.45 -10.43 5.12
CA VAL A 203 33.38 -9.43 4.05
C VAL A 203 32.90 -8.07 4.60
N ASN A 204 33.50 -7.00 4.09
CA ASN A 204 33.11 -5.62 4.36
C ASN A 204 31.94 -5.21 3.47
N VAL A 205 30.95 -4.53 4.07
CA VAL A 205 29.69 -4.21 3.37
C VAL A 205 29.37 -2.73 3.50
N ALA A 206 29.47 -2.02 2.38
CA ALA A 206 29.02 -0.64 2.22
C ALA A 206 28.51 -0.41 0.79
N ALA A 207 27.59 0.54 0.63
CA ALA A 207 27.17 1.09 -0.65
C ALA A 207 28.30 1.93 -1.26
N ASP A 208 28.25 2.12 -2.59
CA ASP A 208 29.19 2.98 -3.29
C ASP A 208 28.95 4.46 -2.92
N GLY A 209 30.05 5.20 -2.77
CA GLY A 209 30.02 6.61 -2.35
C GLY A 209 30.12 6.83 -0.83
N ALA A 210 30.36 8.07 -0.44
CA ALA A 210 30.50 8.44 0.97
C ALA A 210 30.02 9.89 1.22
N PRO A 211 28.70 10.15 1.27
CA PRO A 211 28.16 11.48 1.52
C PRO A 211 28.62 12.01 2.88
N SER A 212 28.61 13.33 3.05
CA SER A 212 29.00 13.94 4.32
C SER A 212 27.88 13.86 5.37
N PHE A 213 28.23 14.01 6.66
CA PHE A 213 27.24 14.10 7.73
C PHE A 213 26.31 15.32 7.57
N ARG A 214 26.81 16.43 7.03
CA ARG A 214 25.97 17.58 6.66
C ARG A 214 24.96 17.22 5.58
N ARG A 215 25.36 16.42 4.59
CA ARG A 215 24.46 15.95 3.52
C ARG A 215 23.35 15.07 4.09
N LEU A 216 23.70 14.15 4.99
CA LEU A 216 22.75 13.35 5.77
C LEU A 216 21.77 14.26 6.53
N ALA A 217 22.27 15.19 7.34
CA ALA A 217 21.46 16.12 8.13
C ALA A 217 20.48 16.93 7.26
N ALA A 218 20.95 17.45 6.12
CA ALA A 218 20.13 18.21 5.18
C ALA A 218 18.99 17.37 4.58
N ALA A 219 19.28 16.15 4.13
CA ALA A 219 18.26 15.25 3.57
C ALA A 219 17.19 14.84 4.60
N LEU A 220 17.59 14.68 5.85
CA LEU A 220 16.68 14.37 6.98
C LEU A 220 15.94 15.61 7.51
N GLY A 221 16.25 16.82 7.01
CA GLY A 221 15.69 18.08 7.49
C GLY A 221 16.06 18.39 8.94
N ARG A 222 17.26 17.98 9.40
CA ARG A 222 17.73 18.16 10.77
C ARG A 222 18.76 19.29 10.83
N PRO A 223 18.44 20.42 11.49
CA PRO A 223 19.40 21.52 11.61
C PRO A 223 20.60 21.11 12.47
N LEU A 224 21.77 21.66 12.13
CA LEU A 224 22.99 21.53 12.91
C LEU A 224 23.04 22.65 13.95
N VAL A 225 23.07 22.30 15.23
CA VAL A 225 23.03 23.26 16.34
C VAL A 225 24.11 22.98 17.38
N THR A 226 24.56 24.03 18.08
CA THR A 226 25.46 23.88 19.23
C THR A 226 24.65 23.45 20.45
N LEU A 227 24.81 22.20 20.86
CA LEU A 227 24.10 21.65 22.03
C LEU A 227 24.87 21.95 23.33
N PRO A 228 24.19 22.24 24.46
CA PRO A 228 24.84 22.40 25.75
C PRO A 228 25.49 21.08 26.21
N ARG A 229 26.66 21.19 26.88
CA ARG A 229 27.50 20.05 27.33
C ARG A 229 26.79 19.01 28.22
N VAL A 230 25.64 19.35 28.80
CA VAL A 230 24.86 18.48 29.72
C VAL A 230 23.86 17.58 28.96
N SER A 231 23.84 17.58 27.63
CA SER A 231 22.79 16.92 26.82
C SER A 231 23.02 15.44 26.49
N ALA A 232 24.01 14.76 27.09
CA ALA A 232 24.34 13.37 26.77
C ALA A 232 23.10 12.46 26.92
N SER A 233 22.59 11.97 25.79
CA SER A 233 21.45 11.06 25.71
C SER A 233 21.84 9.83 24.91
N ALA A 234 21.17 8.69 25.16
CA ALA A 234 21.44 7.46 24.41
C ALA A 234 21.32 7.66 22.88
N ALA A 235 20.37 8.48 22.44
CA ALA A 235 20.19 8.79 21.02
C ALA A 235 21.34 9.63 20.42
N LEU A 236 22.01 10.47 21.22
CA LEU A 236 23.22 11.17 20.76
C LEU A 236 24.40 10.20 20.66
N ALA A 237 24.56 9.29 21.61
CA ALA A 237 25.58 8.24 21.51
C ALA A 237 25.35 7.32 20.30
N ASP A 238 24.10 6.96 20.03
CA ASP A 238 23.73 6.23 18.81
C ASP A 238 24.09 7.01 17.53
N LEU A 239 23.89 8.34 17.53
CA LEU A 239 24.24 9.19 16.39
C LEU A 239 25.77 9.23 16.16
N GLU A 240 26.56 9.20 17.23
CA GLU A 240 28.02 9.10 17.13
C GLU A 240 28.45 7.78 16.50
N LEU A 241 27.77 6.66 16.79
CA LEU A 241 28.03 5.39 16.11
C LEU A 241 27.75 5.46 14.60
N ILE A 242 26.80 6.26 14.15
CA ILE A 242 26.56 6.45 12.71
C ILE A 242 27.63 7.35 12.11
N ARG A 243 27.92 8.48 12.77
CA ARG A 243 28.85 9.51 12.27
C ARG A 243 30.31 9.04 12.22
N ASP A 244 30.73 8.29 13.24
CA ASP A 244 32.12 7.90 13.46
C ASP A 244 32.38 6.43 13.09
N ALA A 245 31.57 5.86 12.19
CA ALA A 245 31.82 4.54 11.63
C ALA A 245 33.15 4.53 10.83
N PRO A 246 34.05 3.56 11.08
CA PRO A 246 35.28 3.40 10.30
C PRO A 246 35.00 3.17 8.81
N HIS A 247 35.93 3.61 7.96
CA HIS A 247 35.88 3.36 6.52
C HIS A 247 36.39 1.95 6.22
N MET A 248 35.75 1.32 5.25
CA MET A 248 36.05 -0.03 4.81
C MET A 248 36.30 -0.05 3.31
N ASP A 249 37.28 -0.85 2.91
CA ASP A 249 37.46 -1.28 1.53
C ASP A 249 36.41 -2.37 1.21
N THR A 250 35.70 -2.23 0.11
CA THR A 250 34.64 -3.14 -0.36
C THR A 250 35.00 -3.89 -1.64
N SER A 251 36.28 -3.94 -2.02
CA SER A 251 36.78 -4.71 -3.17
C SER A 251 36.39 -6.18 -3.08
N THR A 252 36.62 -6.86 -1.97
CA THR A 252 36.22 -8.26 -1.73
C THR A 252 34.73 -8.51 -2.00
N LEU A 253 33.84 -7.57 -1.62
CA LEU A 253 32.40 -7.69 -1.86
C LEU A 253 32.07 -7.65 -3.38
N ARG A 254 32.78 -6.82 -4.14
CA ARG A 254 32.55 -6.70 -5.58
C ARG A 254 33.24 -7.79 -6.36
N ASP A 255 34.50 -8.04 -6.08
CA ASP A 255 35.40 -8.83 -6.91
C ASP A 255 35.26 -10.33 -6.61
N ASP A 256 35.19 -10.71 -5.33
CA ASP A 256 35.10 -12.12 -4.92
C ASP A 256 33.64 -12.57 -4.75
N TRP A 257 32.80 -11.73 -4.12
CA TRP A 257 31.39 -12.06 -3.94
C TRP A 257 30.56 -11.72 -5.18
N GLY A 258 31.04 -10.90 -6.12
CA GLY A 258 30.21 -10.49 -7.26
C GLY A 258 28.93 -9.78 -6.81
N PHE A 259 28.96 -9.07 -5.68
CA PHE A 259 27.80 -8.40 -5.12
C PHE A 259 27.97 -6.88 -5.26
N ALA A 260 27.10 -6.27 -6.06
CA ALA A 260 26.98 -4.82 -6.18
C ALA A 260 25.71 -4.36 -5.46
N PRO A 261 25.81 -3.47 -4.45
CA PRO A 261 24.65 -2.83 -3.84
C PRO A 261 23.76 -2.15 -4.89
N ALA A 262 22.45 -2.28 -4.75
CA ALA A 262 21.50 -1.63 -5.67
C ALA A 262 21.33 -0.14 -5.39
N TRP A 263 21.67 0.29 -4.17
CA TRP A 263 21.58 1.67 -3.72
C TRP A 263 22.99 2.23 -3.52
N ASP A 264 23.24 3.43 -4.04
CA ASP A 264 24.42 4.20 -3.63
C ASP A 264 24.20 4.87 -2.27
N ALA A 265 25.25 5.40 -1.66
CA ALA A 265 25.19 5.98 -0.33
C ALA A 265 24.37 7.29 -0.27
N ASP A 266 24.32 8.10 -1.34
CA ASP A 266 23.47 9.30 -1.41
C ASP A 266 21.98 8.93 -1.49
N GLU A 267 21.65 7.89 -2.23
CA GLU A 267 20.31 7.34 -2.28
C GLU A 267 19.93 6.70 -0.95
N CYS A 268 20.84 5.99 -0.28
CA CYS A 268 20.65 5.49 1.09
C CYS A 268 20.22 6.61 2.05
N VAL A 269 20.87 7.78 1.95
CA VAL A 269 20.54 8.98 2.74
C VAL A 269 19.14 9.49 2.43
N GLN A 270 18.81 9.65 1.14
CA GLN A 270 17.49 10.12 0.71
C GLN A 270 16.38 9.18 1.18
N ASP A 271 16.64 7.88 1.09
CA ASP A 271 15.71 6.84 1.47
C ASP A 271 15.46 6.76 2.98
N ALA A 272 16.54 6.90 3.75
CA ALA A 272 16.47 6.93 5.21
C ALA A 272 15.57 8.05 5.75
N ALA A 273 15.39 9.13 4.99
CA ALA A 273 14.48 10.21 5.36
C ALA A 273 13.03 9.74 5.54
N LEU A 274 12.59 8.73 4.77
CA LEU A 274 11.25 8.14 4.89
C LEU A 274 11.03 7.46 6.25
N SER A 275 12.08 6.87 6.82
CA SER A 275 11.99 6.15 8.11
C SER A 275 11.73 7.09 9.30
N VAL A 276 12.22 8.33 9.24
CA VAL A 276 12.09 9.33 10.31
C VAL A 276 11.01 10.37 10.04
N ARG A 277 10.43 10.39 8.83
CA ARG A 277 9.36 11.32 8.46
C ARG A 277 8.17 11.14 9.39
N GLY A 278 7.66 12.26 9.91
CA GLY A 278 6.58 12.25 10.89
C GLY A 278 6.97 11.71 12.26
N ARG A 279 8.27 11.55 12.55
CA ARG A 279 8.79 11.05 13.83
C ARG A 279 9.83 11.97 14.43
N VAL A 280 9.89 11.97 15.76
CA VAL A 280 10.90 12.67 16.55
C VAL A 280 11.33 11.85 17.76
N THR A 281 12.63 11.85 18.06
CA THR A 281 13.17 11.22 19.26
C THR A 281 13.18 12.22 20.42
N LEU A 282 12.48 11.88 21.51
CA LEU A 282 12.49 12.64 22.78
C LEU A 282 12.72 11.66 23.94
N GLY A 283 13.69 11.95 24.81
CA GLY A 283 13.98 11.12 25.99
C GLY A 283 14.30 9.64 25.66
N GLY A 284 14.94 9.39 24.51
CA GLY A 284 15.28 8.04 24.04
C GLY A 284 14.11 7.25 23.42
N ARG A 285 12.92 7.85 23.29
CA ARG A 285 11.75 7.25 22.63
C ARG A 285 11.45 7.95 21.32
N VAL A 286 11.10 7.19 20.30
CA VAL A 286 10.63 7.72 19.01
C VAL A 286 9.12 7.94 19.12
N LEU A 287 8.67 9.16 18.86
CA LEU A 287 7.28 9.58 18.94
C LEU A 287 6.79 10.01 17.56
N SER A 288 5.55 9.63 17.22
CA SER A 288 4.87 10.11 16.01
C SER A 288 4.34 11.53 16.21
N LEU A 289 4.55 12.39 15.22
CA LEU A 289 4.09 13.78 15.24
C LEU A 289 2.58 13.86 14.97
N PRO A 290 1.82 14.67 15.74
CA PRO A 290 0.37 14.74 15.57
C PRO A 290 -0.08 15.37 14.25
N TRP A 291 0.81 16.08 13.55
CA TRP A 291 0.54 16.68 12.24
C TRP A 291 1.22 15.96 11.06
N ARG A 292 1.67 14.71 11.20
CA ARG A 292 2.32 13.96 10.10
C ARG A 292 1.96 12.49 10.13
N LEU A 293 1.62 11.90 9.00
CA LEU A 293 1.45 10.45 8.89
C LEU A 293 2.77 9.80 8.45
N ALA A 294 3.18 8.77 9.18
CA ALA A 294 4.47 8.13 8.96
C ALA A 294 4.30 6.83 8.15
N LEU A 295 5.37 6.42 7.46
CA LEU A 295 5.41 5.12 6.78
C LEU A 295 5.23 3.96 7.78
N ILE A 296 4.41 2.98 7.43
CA ILE A 296 4.14 1.79 8.25
C ILE A 296 4.67 0.57 7.49
N GLY A 297 5.84 0.07 7.92
CA GLY A 297 6.50 -1.07 7.27
C GLY A 297 6.19 -2.44 7.89
N ASP A 298 5.85 -2.46 9.18
CA ASP A 298 5.59 -3.69 9.95
C ASP A 298 4.08 -3.82 10.19
N LEU A 299 3.46 -4.81 9.54
CA LEU A 299 2.01 -5.03 9.65
C LEU A 299 1.73 -6.27 10.50
N PRO A 300 0.80 -6.18 11.46
CA PRO A 300 0.33 -7.35 12.20
C PRO A 300 -0.22 -8.43 11.27
N ALA A 301 0.08 -9.70 11.58
CA ALA A 301 -0.49 -10.85 10.88
C ALA A 301 -1.99 -10.95 11.18
N VAL A 302 -2.80 -11.04 10.13
CA VAL A 302 -4.27 -11.01 10.25
C VAL A 302 -4.87 -12.28 10.84
N ASP A 303 -4.12 -13.36 10.90
CA ASP A 303 -4.49 -14.65 11.48
C ASP A 303 -3.93 -14.86 12.89
N ALA A 304 -3.19 -13.87 13.43
CA ALA A 304 -2.66 -13.95 14.78
C ALA A 304 -3.79 -14.08 15.82
N PRO A 305 -3.70 -15.04 16.76
CA PRO A 305 -4.64 -15.17 17.86
C PRO A 305 -4.70 -13.90 18.72
N ALA A 306 -5.87 -13.58 19.25
CA ALA A 306 -6.03 -12.51 20.23
C ALA A 306 -5.25 -12.83 21.52
N ASP A 307 -4.95 -11.81 22.34
CA ASP A 307 -4.16 -11.98 23.57
C ASP A 307 -4.81 -12.93 24.58
N ASP A 308 -6.12 -13.11 24.49
CA ASP A 308 -6.92 -14.03 25.29
C ASP A 308 -7.05 -15.43 24.66
N GLY A 309 -6.31 -15.71 23.59
CA GLY A 309 -6.22 -17.01 22.93
C GLY A 309 -7.30 -17.30 21.89
N VAL A 310 -8.22 -16.36 21.62
CA VAL A 310 -9.24 -16.53 20.58
C VAL A 310 -8.57 -16.60 19.21
N VAL A 311 -8.80 -17.71 18.51
CA VAL A 311 -8.28 -17.94 17.15
C VAL A 311 -9.32 -17.46 16.13
N PRO A 312 -8.93 -16.63 15.16
CA PRO A 312 -9.80 -16.18 14.08
C PRO A 312 -10.16 -17.33 13.12
N GLU A 313 -11.37 -17.31 12.54
CA GLU A 313 -11.86 -18.37 11.64
C GLU A 313 -12.24 -17.82 10.26
N LEU A 314 -12.10 -18.62 9.19
CA LEU A 314 -12.54 -18.22 7.85
C LEU A 314 -14.07 -18.13 7.79
N ALA A 315 -14.59 -17.06 7.18
CA ALA A 315 -16.02 -16.78 7.12
C ALA A 315 -16.76 -17.45 5.94
N GLY A 316 -16.05 -17.79 4.86
CA GLY A 316 -16.65 -18.41 3.67
C GLY A 316 -16.70 -19.93 3.75
N PRO A 317 -17.59 -20.60 3.00
CA PRO A 317 -17.68 -22.05 2.98
C PRO A 317 -16.41 -22.70 2.41
N ALA A 318 -16.24 -23.98 2.70
CA ALA A 318 -15.15 -24.77 2.12
C ALA A 318 -15.19 -24.71 0.59
N GLY A 319 -14.04 -24.48 -0.04
CA GLY A 319 -13.91 -24.42 -1.50
C GLY A 319 -14.27 -23.07 -2.14
N VAL A 320 -14.71 -22.05 -1.39
CA VAL A 320 -14.85 -20.67 -1.91
C VAL A 320 -13.88 -19.66 -1.30
N ASN A 321 -13.23 -20.00 -0.18
CA ASN A 321 -12.16 -19.15 0.37
C ASN A 321 -10.96 -19.08 -0.59
N GLY A 322 -10.30 -17.93 -0.65
CA GLY A 322 -9.04 -17.71 -1.37
C GLY A 322 -7.81 -17.72 -0.46
N GLU A 323 -6.61 -17.78 -1.05
CA GLU A 323 -5.33 -17.76 -0.33
C GLU A 323 -5.17 -16.52 0.58
N PHE A 324 -5.71 -15.38 0.15
CA PHE A 324 -5.58 -14.10 0.86
C PHE A 324 -6.78 -13.74 1.74
N ASP A 325 -7.74 -14.65 1.90
CA ASP A 325 -8.93 -14.39 2.69
C ASP A 325 -8.58 -14.16 4.16
N THR A 326 -9.31 -13.23 4.78
CA THR A 326 -9.05 -12.76 6.14
C THR A 326 -9.91 -13.55 7.11
N PRO A 327 -9.33 -14.28 8.07
CA PRO A 327 -10.12 -14.92 9.10
C PRO A 327 -10.67 -13.85 10.06
N ILE A 328 -11.86 -14.09 10.60
CA ILE A 328 -12.63 -13.14 11.40
C ILE A 328 -12.57 -13.52 12.89
N ASP A 329 -12.51 -12.52 13.76
CA ASP A 329 -12.79 -12.74 15.18
C ASP A 329 -14.31 -12.72 15.38
N PRO A 330 -14.91 -13.71 16.05
CA PRO A 330 -16.37 -13.81 16.21
C PRO A 330 -16.99 -12.63 16.97
N ARG A 331 -16.18 -11.82 17.67
CA ARG A 331 -16.61 -10.58 18.36
C ARG A 331 -16.74 -9.39 17.40
N PHE A 332 -16.17 -9.48 16.20
CA PHE A 332 -16.19 -8.44 15.17
C PHE A 332 -16.71 -8.98 13.81
N PRO A 333 -17.94 -9.50 13.75
CA PRO A 333 -18.34 -10.41 12.67
C PRO A 333 -18.92 -9.72 11.43
N THR A 334 -19.21 -8.41 11.47
CA THR A 334 -19.99 -7.75 10.42
C THR A 334 -19.09 -7.02 9.42
N TYR A 335 -19.24 -7.35 8.14
CA TYR A 335 -18.43 -6.87 7.04
C TYR A 335 -19.26 -6.38 5.86
N LEU A 336 -18.73 -5.41 5.10
CA LEU A 336 -19.41 -4.75 3.99
C LEU A 336 -18.47 -4.42 2.82
N ALA A 337 -18.84 -4.80 1.60
CA ALA A 337 -18.09 -4.63 0.36
C ALA A 337 -18.10 -3.20 -0.22
N THR A 338 -18.43 -2.17 0.59
CA THR A 338 -18.52 -0.73 0.23
C THR A 338 -17.35 -0.15 -0.59
N ASN A 339 -17.30 1.18 -0.82
CA ASN A 339 -16.33 1.98 -1.58
C ASN A 339 -14.85 1.51 -1.64
N LEU A 340 -14.38 0.62 -0.75
CA LEU A 340 -13.16 -0.17 -0.94
C LEU A 340 -13.17 -0.98 -2.26
N SER A 341 -14.32 -1.36 -2.79
CA SER A 341 -14.42 -1.97 -4.12
C SER A 341 -14.09 -0.97 -5.25
N GLU A 342 -14.20 0.35 -5.02
CA GLU A 342 -13.67 1.37 -5.97
C GLU A 342 -12.14 1.38 -5.97
N ALA A 343 -11.52 1.00 -4.85
CA ALA A 343 -10.08 0.85 -4.78
C ALA A 343 -9.62 -0.40 -5.52
N LEU A 344 -10.32 -1.52 -5.32
CA LEU A 344 -9.96 -2.80 -5.92
C LEU A 344 -11.21 -3.69 -6.06
N PRO A 345 -11.87 -3.72 -7.24
CA PRO A 345 -13.16 -4.41 -7.44
C PRO A 345 -13.11 -5.92 -7.19
N GLY A 346 -11.95 -6.54 -7.47
CA GLY A 346 -11.73 -7.97 -7.29
C GLY A 346 -12.47 -8.87 -8.31
N PRO A 347 -12.20 -10.19 -8.32
CA PRO A 347 -11.12 -10.84 -7.57
C PRO A 347 -9.76 -10.34 -8.06
N PHE A 348 -8.93 -9.89 -7.11
CA PHE A 348 -7.68 -9.22 -7.43
C PHE A 348 -6.55 -10.19 -7.76
N SER A 349 -5.49 -9.67 -8.39
CA SER A 349 -4.21 -10.39 -8.50
C SER A 349 -3.40 -10.36 -7.19
N PRO A 350 -2.56 -11.39 -6.93
CA PRO A 350 -1.63 -11.41 -5.79
C PRO A 350 -0.78 -10.14 -5.66
N SER A 351 -0.22 -9.64 -6.77
CA SER A 351 0.57 -8.40 -6.76
C SER A 351 -0.25 -7.18 -6.31
N SER A 352 -1.53 -7.09 -6.70
CA SER A 352 -2.48 -6.08 -6.17
C SER A 352 -2.72 -6.22 -4.66
N ALA A 353 -2.66 -7.43 -4.10
CA ALA A 353 -2.75 -7.64 -2.65
C ALA A 353 -1.53 -7.04 -1.91
N SER A 354 -0.32 -7.21 -2.46
CA SER A 354 0.91 -6.65 -1.89
C SER A 354 0.96 -5.12 -1.83
N VAL A 355 0.11 -4.43 -2.60
CA VAL A 355 0.04 -2.97 -2.63
C VAL A 355 -1.21 -2.44 -1.95
N THR A 356 -2.40 -2.85 -2.39
CA THR A 356 -3.66 -2.23 -1.99
C THR A 356 -4.20 -2.88 -0.73
N VAL A 357 -4.27 -4.21 -0.63
CA VAL A 357 -4.67 -4.88 0.61
C VAL A 357 -3.69 -4.54 1.73
N ARG A 358 -2.38 -4.64 1.44
CA ARG A 358 -1.30 -4.25 2.36
C ARG A 358 -1.40 -2.78 2.77
N GLY A 359 -1.58 -1.88 1.81
CA GLY A 359 -1.69 -0.43 2.03
C GLY A 359 -2.88 -0.03 2.87
N VAL A 360 -4.05 -0.58 2.59
CA VAL A 360 -5.27 -0.29 3.36
C VAL A 360 -5.17 -0.84 4.79
N ARG A 361 -4.54 -2.01 5.00
CA ARG A 361 -4.22 -2.52 6.34
C ARG A 361 -3.22 -1.63 7.07
N ALA A 362 -2.18 -1.14 6.39
CA ALA A 362 -1.28 -0.13 6.93
C ALA A 362 -2.04 1.14 7.36
N GLY A 363 -3.01 1.57 6.55
CA GLY A 363 -3.96 2.61 6.89
C GLY A 363 -4.71 2.34 8.20
N GLY A 364 -5.21 1.11 8.39
CA GLY A 364 -5.83 0.63 9.63
C GLY A 364 -4.93 0.77 10.86
N VAL A 365 -3.66 0.36 10.74
CA VAL A 365 -2.64 0.58 11.80
C VAL A 365 -2.49 2.07 12.11
N GLY A 366 -2.38 2.91 11.08
CA GLY A 366 -2.30 4.37 11.25
C GLY A 366 -3.52 4.96 11.96
N ILE A 367 -4.73 4.51 11.61
CA ILE A 367 -5.97 4.90 12.28
C ILE A 367 -5.96 4.46 13.75
N ALA A 368 -5.55 3.22 14.03
CA ALA A 368 -5.47 2.67 15.39
C ALA A 368 -4.51 3.49 16.28
N GLU A 369 -3.33 3.86 15.76
CA GLU A 369 -2.35 4.71 16.46
C GLU A 369 -2.89 6.11 16.77
N ARG A 370 -3.79 6.63 15.92
CA ARG A 370 -4.39 7.96 16.03
C ARG A 370 -5.56 8.00 16.99
N LEU A 371 -6.45 7.03 16.94
CA LEU A 371 -7.66 6.98 17.75
C LEU A 371 -7.40 6.42 19.16
N ARG A 372 -6.44 5.50 19.30
CA ARG A 372 -6.03 4.85 20.56
C ARG A 372 -7.20 4.36 21.43
N PRO A 373 -8.14 3.55 20.89
CA PRO A 373 -9.25 3.04 21.70
C PRO A 373 -8.77 2.11 22.83
N GLY A 374 -7.62 1.46 22.66
CA GLY A 374 -6.99 0.54 23.61
C GLY A 374 -7.51 -0.90 23.52
N GLY A 375 -6.71 -1.83 24.06
CA GLY A 375 -7.03 -3.26 24.15
C GLY A 375 -7.33 -3.91 22.80
N ILE A 376 -8.20 -4.92 22.83
CA ILE A 376 -8.56 -5.70 21.63
C ILE A 376 -9.15 -4.84 20.51
N ILE A 377 -9.90 -3.78 20.83
CA ILE A 377 -10.52 -2.91 19.82
C ILE A 377 -9.43 -2.21 18.98
N GLN A 378 -8.37 -1.72 19.61
CA GLN A 378 -7.28 -1.08 18.87
C GLN A 378 -6.54 -2.08 17.99
N ARG A 379 -6.32 -3.29 18.52
CA ARG A 379 -5.69 -4.38 17.78
C ARG A 379 -6.53 -4.79 16.58
N GLU A 380 -7.84 -4.94 16.76
CA GLU A 380 -8.77 -5.27 15.67
C GLU A 380 -8.80 -4.18 14.60
N ILE A 381 -8.79 -2.89 15.00
CA ILE A 381 -8.72 -1.79 14.03
C ILE A 381 -7.43 -1.86 13.21
N ALA A 382 -6.31 -2.18 13.85
CA ALA A 382 -5.00 -2.31 13.19
C ALA A 382 -4.94 -3.52 12.23
N MET A 383 -5.59 -4.63 12.59
CA MET A 383 -5.49 -5.90 11.85
C MET A 383 -6.57 -6.07 10.76
N ARG A 384 -7.84 -5.75 11.09
CA ARG A 384 -9.03 -6.21 10.33
C ARG A 384 -10.13 -5.16 10.19
N THR A 385 -9.79 -3.87 10.27
CA THR A 385 -10.71 -2.82 9.76
C THR A 385 -11.04 -3.05 8.29
N VAL A 386 -10.12 -3.66 7.55
CA VAL A 386 -10.36 -4.14 6.19
C VAL A 386 -9.96 -5.60 6.09
N ALA A 387 -10.88 -6.39 5.52
CA ALA A 387 -10.77 -7.81 5.33
C ALA A 387 -10.90 -8.16 3.84
N VAL A 388 -10.47 -9.36 3.50
CA VAL A 388 -10.57 -9.94 2.16
C VAL A 388 -11.47 -11.17 2.25
N PHE A 389 -12.43 -11.28 1.34
CA PHE A 389 -13.24 -12.49 1.16
C PHE A 389 -13.39 -12.76 -0.34
N ALA A 390 -13.09 -13.98 -0.79
CA ALA A 390 -13.07 -14.35 -2.21
C ALA A 390 -12.31 -13.34 -3.09
N HIS A 391 -11.14 -12.88 -2.62
CA HIS A 391 -10.30 -11.86 -3.27
C HIS A 391 -10.99 -10.50 -3.51
N ARG A 392 -11.93 -10.11 -2.64
CA ARG A 392 -12.59 -8.80 -2.66
C ARG A 392 -12.46 -8.10 -1.32
N LEU A 393 -12.37 -6.77 -1.32
CA LEU A 393 -12.18 -5.97 -0.12
C LEU A 393 -13.50 -5.70 0.61
N TYR A 394 -13.48 -5.87 1.93
CA TYR A 394 -14.61 -5.58 2.81
C TYR A 394 -14.17 -4.70 3.97
N GLY A 395 -14.99 -3.72 4.34
CA GLY A 395 -14.83 -2.93 5.55
C GLY A 395 -15.45 -3.63 6.75
N GLY A 396 -14.71 -3.72 7.85
CA GLY A 396 -15.17 -4.24 9.13
C GLY A 396 -16.09 -3.22 9.83
N ILE A 397 -17.39 -3.47 9.76
CA ILE A 397 -18.43 -2.57 10.29
C ILE A 397 -18.41 -2.54 11.81
N THR A 398 -18.17 -3.69 12.46
CA THR A 398 -18.06 -3.73 13.91
C THR A 398 -16.86 -2.90 14.40
N SER A 399 -15.73 -2.94 13.69
CA SER A 399 -14.55 -2.10 13.96
C SER A 399 -14.85 -0.62 13.72
N ALA A 400 -15.52 -0.28 12.62
CA ALA A 400 -15.94 1.08 12.30
C ALA A 400 -16.89 1.67 13.36
N HIS A 401 -17.75 0.85 13.97
CA HIS A 401 -18.60 1.27 15.09
C HIS A 401 -17.76 1.74 16.28
N PHE A 402 -16.74 0.99 16.68
CA PHE A 402 -15.87 1.40 17.78
C PHE A 402 -14.98 2.60 17.44
N MET A 403 -14.57 2.74 16.18
CA MET A 403 -13.92 3.97 15.71
C MET A 403 -14.88 5.16 15.89
N ALA A 404 -16.14 5.01 15.51
CA ALA A 404 -17.15 6.07 15.65
C ALA A 404 -17.45 6.44 17.12
N GLU A 405 -17.32 5.51 18.08
CA GLU A 405 -17.40 5.83 19.51
C GLU A 405 -16.31 6.82 19.99
N THR A 406 -15.22 6.95 19.23
CA THR A 406 -14.16 7.92 19.52
C THR A 406 -14.46 9.32 18.99
N VAL A 407 -15.45 9.47 18.11
CA VAL A 407 -15.86 10.76 17.54
C VAL A 407 -16.85 11.45 18.47
N PRO A 408 -16.56 12.66 18.95
CA PRO A 408 -17.48 13.38 19.82
C PRO A 408 -18.69 13.92 19.04
N PHE A 409 -19.81 14.13 19.74
CA PHE A 409 -21.03 14.80 19.23
C PHE A 409 -21.82 14.07 18.13
N ALA A 410 -21.44 12.86 17.74
CA ALA A 410 -22.15 12.05 16.76
C ALA A 410 -22.50 10.67 17.34
N LYS A 411 -23.70 10.17 17.03
CA LYS A 411 -24.06 8.79 17.39
C LYS A 411 -23.30 7.83 16.47
N PRO A 412 -22.66 6.76 17.00
CA PRO A 412 -21.97 5.77 16.18
C PRO A 412 -22.86 5.18 15.09
N SER A 413 -24.14 4.90 15.40
CA SER A 413 -25.10 4.43 14.40
C SER A 413 -25.26 5.43 13.25
N THR A 414 -25.34 6.74 13.51
CA THR A 414 -25.42 7.75 12.44
C THR A 414 -24.14 7.84 11.61
N ILE A 415 -22.96 7.59 12.19
CA ILE A 415 -21.71 7.53 11.44
C ILE A 415 -21.65 6.25 10.60
N VAL A 416 -22.15 5.12 11.10
CA VAL A 416 -22.09 3.85 10.37
C VAL A 416 -23.22 3.74 9.33
N SER A 417 -24.46 4.12 9.65
CA SER A 417 -25.65 3.99 8.80
C SER A 417 -25.90 5.18 7.88
N ASN A 418 -25.48 6.39 8.28
CA ASN A 418 -25.72 7.63 7.52
C ASN A 418 -24.43 8.34 7.12
N SER A 419 -23.27 7.72 7.30
CA SER A 419 -22.10 8.22 6.56
C SER A 419 -22.38 7.97 5.09
N GLY A 420 -22.19 8.98 4.25
CA GLY A 420 -22.09 8.79 2.79
C GLY A 420 -20.89 7.93 2.36
N TYR A 421 -20.36 7.08 3.25
CA TYR A 421 -19.23 6.18 3.07
C TYR A 421 -19.64 4.71 3.09
N PHE A 422 -20.57 4.29 3.98
CA PHE A 422 -21.03 2.90 4.03
C PHE A 422 -22.37 2.64 3.34
N GLY A 423 -23.03 3.69 2.83
CA GLY A 423 -24.31 3.60 2.11
C GLY A 423 -25.51 3.26 3.02
N PRO A 424 -26.75 3.54 2.58
CA PRO A 424 -27.98 3.18 3.29
C PRO A 424 -28.18 1.66 3.48
N SER A 425 -27.48 0.84 2.71
CA SER A 425 -27.51 -0.63 2.69
C SER A 425 -27.21 -1.32 4.03
N MET A 426 -26.68 -0.59 5.03
CA MET A 426 -26.48 -1.04 6.41
C MET A 426 -27.77 -1.27 7.22
N GLY A 427 -28.93 -0.80 6.75
CA GLY A 427 -30.16 -0.70 7.54
C GLY A 427 -30.74 -2.01 8.11
N SER A 428 -30.32 -3.19 7.63
CA SER A 428 -30.96 -4.48 7.92
C SER A 428 -30.14 -5.47 8.77
N LEU A 429 -28.83 -5.27 8.97
CA LEU A 429 -27.98 -6.26 9.65
C LEU A 429 -27.48 -5.80 11.04
N PRO A 430 -27.35 -6.73 12.01
CA PRO A 430 -26.81 -6.40 13.31
C PRO A 430 -25.31 -6.06 13.22
N ILE A 431 -24.92 -4.96 13.85
CA ILE A 431 -23.50 -4.51 13.93
C ILE A 431 -22.65 -5.50 14.75
N PHE A 432 -23.27 -6.20 15.70
CA PHE A 432 -22.62 -7.14 16.61
C PHE A 432 -23.21 -8.54 16.44
N GLY A 433 -22.36 -9.56 16.57
CA GLY A 433 -22.83 -10.95 16.64
C GLY A 433 -23.20 -11.37 18.06
N ALA A 434 -23.23 -12.69 18.26
CA ALA A 434 -23.53 -13.31 19.56
C ALA A 434 -22.49 -12.98 20.63
N GLN A 435 -21.22 -12.86 20.23
CA GLN A 435 -20.13 -12.46 21.12
C GLN A 435 -19.89 -10.96 21.01
N ARG A 436 -19.54 -10.33 22.14
CA ARG A 436 -19.16 -8.93 22.19
C ARG A 436 -17.75 -8.79 22.75
N PRO A 437 -16.96 -7.82 22.27
CA PRO A 437 -15.69 -7.53 22.89
C PRO A 437 -15.92 -7.05 24.34
N PRO A 438 -15.00 -7.31 25.26
CA PRO A 438 -15.17 -6.97 26.67
C PRO A 438 -15.49 -5.48 26.85
N SER A 439 -16.69 -5.15 27.31
CA SER A 439 -17.06 -3.77 27.62
C SER A 439 -16.47 -3.39 28.98
N GLN A 440 -15.22 -2.95 28.99
CA GLN A 440 -14.68 -2.31 30.18
C GLN A 440 -15.30 -0.92 30.29
N THR A 441 -16.21 -0.65 31.22
CA THR A 441 -16.23 0.62 31.98
C THR A 441 -17.39 0.73 32.97
N GLY A 442 -17.06 1.03 34.23
CA GLY A 442 -17.97 1.73 35.15
C GLY A 442 -18.07 3.23 34.81
N TRP A 443 -19.05 3.92 35.40
CA TRP A 443 -19.41 5.31 35.06
C TRP A 443 -18.23 6.31 35.05
N ALA A 444 -17.33 6.25 36.04
CA ALA A 444 -16.19 7.16 36.14
C ALA A 444 -15.19 7.00 34.97
N ARG A 445 -14.89 5.76 34.57
CA ARG A 445 -14.00 5.48 33.44
C ARG A 445 -14.63 5.92 32.10
N ARG A 446 -15.97 5.87 31.99
CA ARG A 446 -16.68 6.34 30.79
C ARG A 446 -16.52 7.85 30.59
N ARG A 447 -16.60 8.65 31.67
CA ARG A 447 -16.36 10.11 31.63
C ARG A 447 -14.92 10.45 31.22
N LEU A 448 -13.93 9.80 31.83
CA LEU A 448 -12.51 9.95 31.47
C LEU A 448 -12.27 9.63 29.98
N ARG A 449 -12.89 8.55 29.49
CA ARG A 449 -12.82 8.15 28.08
C ARG A 449 -13.38 9.23 27.15
N THR A 450 -14.53 9.84 27.48
CA THR A 450 -15.11 10.92 26.67
C THR A 450 -14.19 12.14 26.58
N ILE A 451 -13.63 12.58 27.71
CA ILE A 451 -12.70 13.73 27.74
C ILE A 451 -11.46 13.43 26.88
N ARG A 452 -10.88 12.24 27.04
CA ARG A 452 -9.76 11.76 26.22
C ARG A 452 -10.13 11.79 24.73
N ASN A 453 -11.29 11.24 24.36
CA ASN A 453 -11.72 11.14 22.96
C ASN A 453 -11.92 12.53 22.34
N ILE A 454 -12.48 13.51 23.06
CA ILE A 454 -12.58 14.91 22.61
C ILE A 454 -11.18 15.50 22.36
N GLY A 455 -10.24 15.30 23.29
CA GLY A 455 -8.87 15.76 23.13
C GLY A 455 -8.16 15.13 21.93
N VAL A 456 -8.26 13.80 21.79
CA VAL A 456 -7.69 13.05 20.65
C VAL A 456 -8.30 13.51 19.33
N PHE A 457 -9.62 13.68 19.26
CA PHE A 457 -10.31 14.16 18.07
C PHE A 457 -9.86 15.58 17.69
N GLY A 458 -9.81 16.51 18.65
CA GLY A 458 -9.36 17.88 18.40
C GLY A 458 -7.90 17.95 17.93
N VAL A 459 -7.00 17.23 18.61
CA VAL A 459 -5.57 17.15 18.23
C VAL A 459 -5.40 16.54 16.83
N ASN A 460 -6.12 15.46 16.52
CA ASN A 460 -6.04 14.82 15.21
C ASN A 460 -6.63 15.71 14.11
N LEU A 461 -7.79 16.33 14.33
CA LEU A 461 -8.41 17.21 13.34
C LEU A 461 -7.52 18.40 13.03
N VAL A 462 -7.07 19.14 14.05
CA VAL A 462 -6.21 20.32 13.86
C VAL A 462 -4.84 19.92 13.33
N GLY A 463 -4.21 18.92 13.95
CA GLY A 463 -2.87 18.46 13.59
C GLY A 463 -2.81 17.92 12.16
N LEU A 464 -3.64 16.94 11.82
CA LEU A 464 -3.62 16.33 10.49
C LEU A 464 -4.07 17.31 9.40
N SER A 465 -5.02 18.21 9.67
CA SER A 465 -5.40 19.24 8.69
C SER A 465 -4.25 20.22 8.44
N ALA A 466 -3.54 20.65 9.48
CA ALA A 466 -2.37 21.53 9.32
C ALA A 466 -1.20 20.85 8.60
N GLY A 467 -1.06 19.53 8.79
CA GLY A 467 -0.02 18.71 8.19
C GLY A 467 -0.27 18.22 6.77
N SER A 468 -1.55 18.07 6.39
CA SER A 468 -2.01 17.49 5.11
C SER A 468 -1.32 18.07 3.87
N PRO A 469 -1.12 19.39 3.75
CA PRO A 469 -0.46 19.97 2.56
C PRO A 469 0.99 19.49 2.45
N ARG A 470 1.71 19.47 3.56
CA ARG A 470 3.11 19.04 3.58
C ARG A 470 3.26 17.54 3.37
N ASP A 471 2.37 16.71 3.92
CA ASP A 471 2.33 15.28 3.60
C ASP A 471 2.03 15.04 2.11
N THR A 472 1.21 15.90 1.49
CA THR A 472 0.89 15.83 0.06
C THR A 472 2.09 16.24 -0.81
N GLU A 473 2.73 17.37 -0.50
CA GLU A 473 3.93 17.86 -1.19
C GLU A 473 5.09 16.86 -1.11
N ASP A 474 5.37 16.32 0.08
CA ASP A 474 6.43 15.34 0.27
C ASP A 474 6.16 14.06 -0.53
N PHE A 475 4.91 13.55 -0.52
CA PHE A 475 4.53 12.35 -1.28
C PHE A 475 4.59 12.57 -2.80
N VAL A 476 4.18 13.75 -3.28
CA VAL A 476 4.39 14.13 -4.70
C VAL A 476 5.88 14.04 -5.04
N GLY A 477 6.74 14.60 -4.18
CA GLY A 477 8.20 14.55 -4.37
C GLY A 477 8.78 13.14 -4.37
N ASP A 478 8.25 12.23 -3.57
CA ASP A 478 8.68 10.83 -3.54
C ASP A 478 8.31 10.09 -4.83
N VAL A 479 7.08 10.26 -5.33
CA VAL A 479 6.65 9.66 -6.60
C VAL A 479 7.41 10.28 -7.78
N ASP A 480 7.66 11.59 -7.78
CA ASP A 480 8.50 12.24 -8.79
C ASP A 480 9.94 11.69 -8.76
N ARG A 481 10.47 11.38 -7.56
CA ARG A 481 11.77 10.72 -7.43
C ARG A 481 11.73 9.32 -8.02
N LEU A 482 10.71 8.52 -7.71
CA LEU A 482 10.53 7.19 -8.28
C LEU A 482 10.47 7.24 -9.81
N GLU A 483 9.73 8.18 -10.40
CA GLU A 483 9.69 8.40 -11.86
C GLU A 483 11.07 8.74 -12.41
N ARG A 484 11.86 9.60 -11.73
CA ARG A 484 13.26 9.88 -12.15
C ARG A 484 14.16 8.66 -12.08
N LEU A 485 14.04 7.83 -11.03
CA LEU A 485 14.85 6.62 -10.87
C LEU A 485 14.50 5.53 -11.89
N THR A 486 13.33 5.63 -12.50
CA THR A 486 12.79 4.68 -13.49
C THR A 486 12.67 5.31 -14.88
N ALA A 487 13.23 6.51 -15.08
CA ALA A 487 13.15 7.23 -16.33
C ALA A 487 13.99 6.53 -17.40
N GLY A 488 13.43 6.44 -18.62
CA GLY A 488 14.10 5.88 -19.78
C GLY A 488 13.83 4.38 -19.97
N ASP A 489 14.81 3.70 -20.55
CA ASP A 489 14.69 2.30 -20.96
C ASP A 489 14.97 1.35 -19.78
N LEU A 490 13.89 0.77 -19.22
CA LEU A 490 13.95 -0.15 -18.07
C LEU A 490 14.80 -1.41 -18.35
N THR A 491 14.99 -1.79 -19.63
CA THR A 491 15.79 -2.96 -20.00
C THR A 491 17.27 -2.81 -19.62
N ARG A 492 17.73 -1.56 -19.42
CA ARG A 492 19.12 -1.24 -19.03
C ARG A 492 19.38 -1.34 -17.52
N LEU A 493 18.34 -1.50 -16.70
CA LEU A 493 18.50 -1.66 -15.26
C LEU A 493 19.10 -3.05 -14.95
N GLY A 494 20.07 -3.12 -14.05
CA GLY A 494 20.53 -4.40 -13.50
C GLY A 494 19.47 -5.06 -12.61
N ASP A 495 19.51 -6.38 -12.46
CA ASP A 495 18.46 -7.16 -11.75
C ASP A 495 18.29 -6.76 -10.27
N ALA A 496 19.39 -6.48 -9.56
CA ALA A 496 19.33 -6.02 -8.17
C ALA A 496 18.68 -4.64 -8.06
N ARG A 497 18.99 -3.76 -9.01
CA ARG A 497 18.39 -2.42 -9.10
C ARG A 497 16.90 -2.48 -9.41
N LEU A 498 16.52 -3.28 -10.42
CA LEU A 498 15.12 -3.49 -10.78
C LEU A 498 14.30 -3.99 -9.58
N ARG A 499 14.77 -5.03 -8.87
CA ARG A 499 14.10 -5.55 -7.66
C ARG A 499 14.00 -4.53 -6.54
N SER A 500 15.04 -3.72 -6.30
CA SER A 500 14.97 -2.66 -5.29
C SER A 500 13.99 -1.54 -5.64
N LEU A 501 13.90 -1.16 -6.93
CA LEU A 501 12.93 -0.17 -7.37
C LEU A 501 11.49 -0.70 -7.31
N ILE A 502 11.28 -2.00 -7.56
CA ILE A 502 9.99 -2.68 -7.34
C ILE A 502 9.56 -2.57 -5.87
N LEU A 503 10.47 -2.83 -4.92
CA LEU A 503 10.19 -2.70 -3.49
C LEU A 503 9.90 -1.25 -3.07
N LEU A 504 10.71 -0.28 -3.54
CA LEU A 504 10.46 1.15 -3.33
C LEU A 504 9.06 1.52 -3.84
N ALA A 505 8.75 1.21 -5.11
CA ALA A 505 7.48 1.59 -5.73
C ALA A 505 6.29 0.99 -4.97
N ARG A 506 6.40 -0.26 -4.51
CA ARG A 506 5.38 -0.87 -3.66
C ARG A 506 5.21 -0.13 -2.33
N ASP A 507 6.31 0.22 -1.66
CA ASP A 507 6.23 0.91 -0.37
C ASP A 507 5.68 2.34 -0.50
N GLU A 508 5.93 3.02 -1.62
CA GLU A 508 5.28 4.31 -1.93
C GLU A 508 3.76 4.15 -2.11
N VAL A 509 3.30 3.13 -2.84
CA VAL A 509 1.85 2.86 -2.99
C VAL A 509 1.22 2.50 -1.64
N VAL A 510 1.90 1.69 -0.82
CA VAL A 510 1.46 1.37 0.55
C VAL A 510 1.37 2.64 1.41
N HIS A 511 2.36 3.54 1.33
CA HIS A 511 2.33 4.80 2.07
C HIS A 511 1.18 5.70 1.62
N ALA A 512 0.92 5.75 0.32
CA ALA A 512 -0.18 6.51 -0.25
C ALA A 512 -1.54 6.10 0.36
N TRP A 513 -1.74 4.80 0.62
CA TRP A 513 -2.93 4.29 1.32
C TRP A 513 -3.00 4.70 2.79
N VAL A 514 -1.87 4.83 3.48
CA VAL A 514 -1.80 5.43 4.83
C VAL A 514 -2.26 6.88 4.79
N LEU A 515 -1.79 7.65 3.81
CA LEU A 515 -2.20 9.06 3.61
C LEU A 515 -3.68 9.16 3.21
N ALA A 516 -4.18 8.26 2.38
CA ALA A 516 -5.59 8.18 1.99
C ALA A 516 -6.48 7.89 3.20
N SER A 517 -6.04 7.04 4.13
CA SER A 517 -6.76 6.75 5.38
C SER A 517 -6.84 7.99 6.29
N GLY A 518 -5.76 8.78 6.36
CA GLY A 518 -5.80 10.09 7.02
C GLY A 518 -6.75 11.08 6.35
N SER A 519 -6.75 11.11 5.02
CA SER A 519 -7.68 11.92 4.22
C SER A 519 -9.14 11.55 4.50
N PHE A 520 -9.42 10.25 4.58
CA PHE A 520 -10.73 9.71 4.94
C PHE A 520 -11.18 10.21 6.31
N MET A 521 -10.32 10.13 7.33
CA MET A 521 -10.64 10.65 8.67
C MET A 521 -10.97 12.14 8.65
N LEU A 522 -10.20 12.94 7.91
CA LEU A 522 -10.39 14.39 7.81
C LEU A 522 -11.67 14.74 7.04
N CYS A 523 -11.90 14.14 5.87
CA CYS A 523 -13.11 14.36 5.09
C CYS A 523 -14.36 13.95 5.89
N ALA A 524 -14.32 12.82 6.61
CA ALA A 524 -15.41 12.42 7.50
C ALA A 524 -15.65 13.44 8.63
N ALA A 525 -14.58 13.92 9.28
CA ALA A 525 -14.69 14.93 10.35
C ALA A 525 -15.28 16.25 9.84
N PHE A 526 -14.81 16.77 8.70
CA PHE A 526 -15.32 18.00 8.10
C PHE A 526 -16.78 17.85 7.63
N ASN A 527 -17.18 16.69 7.10
CA ASN A 527 -18.56 16.42 6.75
C ASN A 527 -19.49 16.45 7.98
N VAL A 528 -19.05 15.89 9.12
CA VAL A 528 -19.80 15.96 10.38
C VAL A 528 -19.97 17.41 10.84
N LEU A 529 -18.89 18.22 10.79
CA LEU A 529 -18.92 19.63 11.16
C LEU A 529 -19.83 20.45 10.24
N LEU A 530 -19.69 20.28 8.92
CA LEU A 530 -20.52 20.98 7.94
C LEU A 530 -22.00 20.65 8.14
N ARG A 531 -22.35 19.37 8.30
CA ARG A 531 -23.73 18.96 8.58
C ARG A 531 -24.27 19.59 9.85
N GLY A 532 -23.46 19.67 10.90
CA GLY A 532 -23.82 20.35 12.15
C GLY A 532 -24.09 21.85 11.97
N LEU A 533 -23.34 22.52 11.09
CA LEU A 533 -23.47 23.96 10.84
C LEU A 533 -24.60 24.32 9.86
N THR A 534 -24.86 23.47 8.87
CA THR A 534 -25.86 23.73 7.82
C THR A 534 -27.22 23.10 8.13
N GLY A 535 -27.29 22.14 9.05
CA GLY A 535 -28.50 21.36 9.35
C GLY A 535 -28.87 20.33 8.26
N ARG A 536 -28.10 20.24 7.16
CA ARG A 536 -28.34 19.36 6.02
C ARG A 536 -27.03 18.80 5.46
N PRO A 537 -27.03 17.70 4.70
CA PRO A 537 -25.86 17.31 3.90
C PRO A 537 -25.43 18.48 3.01
N ALA A 538 -24.15 18.82 3.06
CA ALA A 538 -23.55 19.87 2.24
C ALA A 538 -22.22 19.35 1.70
N ALA A 539 -22.09 19.35 0.37
CA ALA A 539 -20.87 18.99 -0.34
C ALA A 539 -20.40 20.24 -1.10
N PRO A 540 -19.38 20.96 -0.61
CA PRO A 540 -18.86 22.13 -1.32
C PRO A 540 -18.20 21.67 -2.64
N SER A 541 -18.40 22.42 -3.72
CA SER A 541 -17.67 22.21 -4.98
C SER A 541 -16.17 22.42 -4.73
N ALA A 542 -15.36 21.53 -5.31
CA ALA A 542 -13.91 21.66 -5.23
C ALA A 542 -13.32 22.45 -6.40
N GLY A 543 -14.11 22.76 -7.42
CA GLY A 543 -13.71 23.54 -8.57
C GLY A 543 -12.86 22.75 -9.58
N PRO A 544 -12.45 23.41 -10.68
CA PRO A 544 -11.74 22.78 -11.80
C PRO A 544 -10.32 22.27 -11.43
N GLU A 545 -9.79 22.62 -10.26
CA GLU A 545 -8.46 22.18 -9.81
C GLU A 545 -8.40 20.71 -9.32
N LEU A 546 -9.47 19.94 -9.51
CA LEU A 546 -9.53 18.54 -9.09
C LEU A 546 -8.60 17.66 -9.94
N ALA A 547 -7.73 16.87 -9.30
CA ALA A 547 -6.83 15.98 -10.05
C ALA A 547 -7.60 14.91 -10.86
N SER A 548 -8.76 14.45 -10.36
CA SER A 548 -9.64 13.52 -11.05
C SER A 548 -10.40 14.12 -12.23
N ALA A 549 -10.49 15.46 -12.31
CA ALA A 549 -11.08 16.17 -13.44
C ALA A 549 -10.21 16.11 -14.71
N ARG A 550 -8.90 15.87 -14.57
CA ARG A 550 -7.95 15.91 -15.68
C ARG A 550 -8.31 14.99 -16.86
N SER A 551 -8.86 13.81 -16.60
CA SER A 551 -9.30 12.89 -17.66
C SER A 551 -10.46 13.47 -18.47
N VAL A 552 -11.42 14.09 -17.80
CA VAL A 552 -12.57 14.75 -18.44
C VAL A 552 -12.11 15.98 -19.22
N GLU A 553 -11.22 16.79 -18.65
CA GLU A 553 -10.70 17.97 -19.34
C GLU A 553 -9.83 17.60 -20.56
N ALA A 554 -9.00 16.55 -20.44
CA ALA A 554 -8.22 16.02 -21.57
C ALA A 554 -9.15 15.60 -22.71
N MET A 555 -10.22 14.88 -22.39
CA MET A 555 -11.27 14.51 -23.35
C MET A 555 -11.89 15.75 -24.00
N GLN A 556 -12.27 16.76 -23.23
CA GLN A 556 -12.85 18.01 -23.76
C GLN A 556 -11.87 18.76 -24.68
N ARG A 557 -10.59 18.83 -24.32
CA ARG A 557 -9.54 19.47 -25.14
C ARG A 557 -9.32 18.70 -26.45
N LEU A 558 -9.21 17.38 -26.39
CA LEU A 558 -9.04 16.53 -27.58
C LEU A 558 -10.27 16.58 -28.50
N VAL A 559 -11.48 16.48 -27.96
CA VAL A 559 -12.71 16.62 -28.76
C VAL A 559 -12.79 18.00 -29.41
N SER A 560 -12.46 19.06 -28.67
CA SER A 560 -12.43 20.43 -29.20
C SER A 560 -11.38 20.60 -30.30
N ALA A 561 -10.20 19.98 -30.16
CA ALA A 561 -9.16 19.98 -31.18
C ALA A 561 -9.57 19.19 -32.43
N ALA A 562 -10.17 18.02 -32.25
CA ALA A 562 -10.68 17.19 -33.34
C ALA A 562 -11.75 17.92 -34.16
N ARG A 563 -12.72 18.58 -33.50
CA ARG A 563 -13.78 19.35 -34.17
C ARG A 563 -13.27 20.53 -35.01
N ARG A 564 -12.04 21.00 -34.79
CA ARG A 564 -11.43 22.09 -35.57
C ARG A 564 -10.76 21.61 -36.86
N ASP A 565 -10.52 20.31 -37.02
CA ASP A 565 -9.81 19.73 -38.15
C ASP A 565 -10.66 18.63 -38.83
N PRO A 566 -11.26 18.91 -40.00
CA PRO A 566 -12.05 17.93 -40.74
C PRO A 566 -11.28 16.65 -41.10
N ASN A 567 -9.96 16.73 -41.28
CA ASN A 567 -9.14 15.56 -41.55
C ASN A 567 -9.08 14.63 -40.33
N VAL A 568 -8.94 15.21 -39.13
CA VAL A 568 -8.99 14.45 -37.87
C VAL A 568 -10.36 13.78 -37.71
N LEU A 569 -11.46 14.49 -37.98
CA LEU A 569 -12.80 13.90 -37.90
C LEU A 569 -12.98 12.70 -38.84
N ARG A 570 -12.47 12.80 -40.08
CA ARG A 570 -12.47 11.68 -41.04
C ARG A 570 -11.70 10.49 -40.47
N LEU A 571 -10.47 10.70 -40.02
CA LEU A 571 -9.62 9.64 -39.47
C LEU A 571 -10.21 9.00 -38.21
N LEU A 572 -10.86 9.80 -37.35
CA LEU A 572 -11.53 9.28 -36.15
C LEU A 572 -12.76 8.41 -36.50
N ALA A 573 -13.44 8.70 -37.60
CA ALA A 573 -14.60 7.94 -38.05
C ALA A 573 -14.24 6.59 -38.70
N GLU A 574 -13.01 6.43 -39.19
CA GLU A 574 -12.54 5.16 -39.77
C GLU A 574 -12.46 4.05 -38.70
N PRO A 575 -12.82 2.80 -39.03
CA PRO A 575 -12.70 1.67 -38.10
C PRO A 575 -11.23 1.23 -37.94
N GLY A 576 -10.90 0.61 -36.81
CA GLY A 576 -9.56 0.06 -36.56
C GLY A 576 -8.67 0.94 -35.68
N GLN A 577 -7.35 0.72 -35.74
CA GLN A 577 -6.33 1.52 -35.05
C GLN A 577 -6.10 2.83 -35.80
N ARG A 578 -6.06 3.94 -35.07
CA ARG A 578 -6.07 5.30 -35.63
C ARG A 578 -4.77 6.05 -35.38
N LEU A 579 -3.95 5.65 -34.40
CA LEU A 579 -2.78 6.41 -33.97
C LEU A 579 -1.75 6.58 -35.07
N ASP A 580 -1.41 5.51 -35.80
CA ASP A 580 -0.43 5.58 -36.90
C ASP A 580 -0.92 6.50 -38.03
N ALA A 581 -2.20 6.41 -38.39
CA ALA A 581 -2.81 7.29 -39.39
C ALA A 581 -2.84 8.76 -38.91
N LEU A 582 -3.20 8.99 -37.64
CA LEU A 582 -3.13 10.32 -37.03
C LEU A 582 -1.69 10.85 -36.98
N ALA A 583 -0.69 10.01 -36.75
CA ALA A 583 0.71 10.42 -36.75
C ALA A 583 1.18 10.86 -38.15
N ALA A 584 0.75 10.13 -39.20
CA ALA A 584 1.11 10.43 -40.59
C ALA A 584 0.35 11.63 -41.16
N GLU A 585 -0.96 11.70 -40.92
CA GLU A 585 -1.87 12.62 -41.63
C GLU A 585 -2.36 13.79 -40.76
N ALA A 586 -2.27 13.68 -39.44
CA ALA A 586 -2.70 14.71 -38.49
C ALA A 586 -1.69 14.91 -37.32
N PRO A 587 -0.40 15.16 -37.61
CA PRO A 587 0.69 15.11 -36.62
C PRO A 587 0.49 16.07 -35.44
N LYS A 588 -0.19 17.21 -35.64
CA LYS A 588 -0.52 18.15 -34.56
C LYS A 588 -1.51 17.55 -33.56
N PHE A 589 -2.52 16.85 -34.05
CA PHE A 589 -3.50 16.18 -33.20
C PHE A 589 -2.88 14.97 -32.50
N HIS A 590 -2.09 14.18 -33.23
CA HIS A 590 -1.31 13.08 -32.63
C HIS A 590 -0.39 13.57 -31.50
N ALA A 591 0.34 14.68 -31.71
CA ALA A 591 1.16 15.28 -30.66
C ALA A 591 0.33 15.75 -29.44
N ALA A 592 -0.89 16.26 -29.67
CA ALA A 592 -1.80 16.60 -28.58
C ALA A 592 -2.27 15.37 -27.80
N VAL A 593 -2.56 14.25 -28.48
CA VAL A 593 -2.90 12.97 -27.83
C VAL A 593 -1.73 12.50 -26.95
N LEU A 594 -0.49 12.51 -27.47
CA LEU A 594 0.69 12.13 -26.69
C LEU A 594 0.93 13.06 -25.49
N ALA A 595 0.67 14.36 -25.63
CA ALA A 595 0.79 15.32 -24.53
C ALA A 595 -0.24 15.04 -23.42
N GLU A 596 -1.48 14.72 -23.75
CA GLU A 596 -2.49 14.33 -22.76
C GLU A 596 -2.13 12.97 -22.13
N LEU A 597 -1.64 12.00 -22.89
CA LEU A 597 -1.18 10.71 -22.35
C LEU A 597 -0.01 10.85 -21.38
N ALA A 598 0.89 11.83 -21.55
CA ALA A 598 1.91 12.10 -20.54
C ALA A 598 1.31 12.54 -19.19
N LEU A 599 0.16 13.22 -19.22
CA LEU A 599 -0.54 13.71 -18.03
C LEU A 599 -1.46 12.66 -17.39
N ILE A 600 -2.21 11.91 -18.20
CA ILE A 600 -3.27 10.99 -17.74
C ILE A 600 -3.05 9.53 -18.11
N GLY A 601 -1.94 9.19 -18.78
CA GLY A 601 -1.65 7.84 -19.28
C GLY A 601 -1.56 6.77 -18.19
N HIS A 602 -1.24 7.15 -16.96
CA HIS A 602 -1.25 6.25 -15.81
C HIS A 602 -2.66 5.82 -15.38
N ARG A 603 -3.71 6.47 -15.90
CA ARG A 603 -5.12 6.16 -15.62
C ARG A 603 -5.65 5.08 -16.56
N GLY A 604 -6.75 4.46 -16.18
CA GLY A 604 -7.49 3.48 -16.97
C GLY A 604 -8.47 2.71 -16.08
N PRO A 605 -9.42 1.96 -16.63
CA PRO A 605 -10.38 1.19 -15.83
C PRO A 605 -9.69 0.21 -14.89
N ALA A 606 -10.15 0.13 -13.63
CA ALA A 606 -9.53 -0.69 -12.58
C ALA A 606 -8.06 -0.31 -12.34
N GLU A 607 -7.78 0.98 -12.16
CA GLU A 607 -6.43 1.58 -12.20
C GLU A 607 -5.43 1.01 -11.17
N LEU A 608 -5.90 0.35 -10.11
CA LEU A 608 -5.07 -0.29 -9.08
C LEU A 608 -4.99 -1.83 -9.16
N GLU A 609 -5.75 -2.44 -10.07
CA GLU A 609 -5.54 -3.85 -10.42
C GLU A 609 -4.27 -3.95 -11.27
N MET A 610 -3.32 -4.81 -10.90
CA MET A 610 -2.06 -4.93 -11.63
C MET A 610 -2.23 -5.53 -13.03
N LEU A 611 -3.25 -6.37 -13.21
CA LEU A 611 -3.64 -6.93 -14.50
C LEU A 611 -4.38 -5.96 -15.42
N SER A 612 -4.74 -4.75 -14.96
CA SER A 612 -5.50 -3.82 -15.80
C SER A 612 -4.62 -3.09 -16.83
N THR A 613 -5.27 -2.59 -17.88
CA THR A 613 -4.65 -1.82 -18.95
C THR A 613 -4.89 -0.33 -18.71
N SER A 614 -3.82 0.45 -18.63
CA SER A 614 -3.93 1.92 -18.59
C SER A 614 -4.03 2.53 -19.99
N TYR A 615 -4.33 3.83 -20.08
CA TYR A 615 -4.28 4.59 -21.33
C TYR A 615 -2.87 4.67 -21.92
N ALA A 616 -1.82 4.60 -21.11
CA ALA A 616 -0.46 4.49 -21.61
C ALA A 616 -0.14 3.08 -22.14
N ASP A 617 -0.75 2.03 -21.57
CA ASP A 617 -0.60 0.65 -22.02
C ASP A 617 -1.35 0.41 -23.35
N ASP A 618 -2.56 0.98 -23.51
CA ASP A 618 -3.33 1.03 -24.77
C ASP A 618 -3.77 2.47 -25.12
N PRO A 619 -2.92 3.25 -25.79
CA PRO A 619 -3.26 4.60 -26.25
C PRO A 619 -4.48 4.68 -27.17
N GLU A 620 -4.80 3.61 -27.90
CA GLU A 620 -5.97 3.59 -28.79
C GLU A 620 -7.28 3.65 -28.00
N LEU A 621 -7.30 3.16 -26.75
CA LEU A 621 -8.47 3.25 -25.88
C LEU A 621 -8.94 4.71 -25.73
N LEU A 622 -8.00 5.62 -25.45
CA LEU A 622 -8.32 7.05 -25.34
C LEU A 622 -8.79 7.63 -26.68
N VAL A 623 -8.15 7.26 -27.79
CA VAL A 623 -8.53 7.76 -29.12
C VAL A 623 -9.94 7.28 -29.53
N ARG A 624 -10.29 6.02 -29.23
CA ARG A 624 -11.65 5.47 -29.43
C ARG A 624 -12.67 6.24 -28.60
N MET A 625 -12.37 6.54 -27.34
CA MET A 625 -13.24 7.37 -26.50
C MET A 625 -13.42 8.77 -27.09
N VAL A 626 -12.36 9.41 -27.58
CA VAL A 626 -12.43 10.73 -28.24
C VAL A 626 -13.34 10.66 -29.47
N ALA A 627 -13.18 9.65 -30.32
CA ALA A 627 -14.02 9.46 -31.50
C ALA A 627 -15.52 9.36 -31.14
N ARG A 628 -15.85 8.66 -30.05
CA ARG A 628 -17.23 8.58 -29.53
C ARG A 628 -17.72 9.91 -28.98
N ALA A 629 -16.90 10.57 -28.18
CA ALA A 629 -17.23 11.84 -27.53
C ALA A 629 -17.44 13.01 -28.49
N VAL A 630 -16.84 12.97 -29.69
CA VAL A 630 -17.10 13.96 -30.74
C VAL A 630 -18.59 14.04 -31.09
N ASN A 631 -19.31 12.92 -31.06
CA ASN A 631 -20.76 12.82 -31.31
C ASN A 631 -21.58 12.68 -30.02
N GLY A 632 -20.94 12.84 -28.86
CA GLY A 632 -21.60 12.73 -27.55
C GLY A 632 -22.51 13.92 -27.25
N PRO A 633 -23.43 13.76 -26.28
CA PRO A 633 -24.24 14.86 -25.77
C PRO A 633 -23.36 15.99 -25.20
N ALA A 634 -23.85 17.22 -25.23
CA ALA A 634 -23.20 18.31 -24.53
C ALA A 634 -23.23 18.05 -23.01
N ALA A 635 -22.12 18.31 -22.32
CA ALA A 635 -22.07 18.20 -20.87
C ALA A 635 -23.04 19.21 -20.25
N PRO A 636 -23.89 18.80 -19.28
CA PRO A 636 -24.77 19.72 -18.56
C PRO A 636 -23.97 20.76 -17.75
N GLU A 637 -24.55 21.92 -17.48
CA GLU A 637 -23.95 22.84 -16.51
C GLU A 637 -24.08 22.27 -15.10
N PRO A 638 -23.00 22.26 -14.29
CA PRO A 638 -23.05 21.72 -12.95
C PRO A 638 -23.85 22.63 -12.01
N GLU A 639 -24.84 22.06 -11.31
CA GLU A 639 -25.54 22.75 -10.23
C GLU A 639 -24.80 22.59 -8.90
N HIS A 640 -24.37 23.71 -8.31
CA HIS A 640 -23.69 23.71 -7.01
C HIS A 640 -24.60 24.12 -5.86
N SER A 641 -24.57 23.33 -4.79
CA SER A 641 -25.27 23.66 -3.55
C SER A 641 -24.72 24.93 -2.91
N SER A 642 -25.59 25.89 -2.57
CA SER A 642 -25.18 27.08 -1.84
C SER A 642 -24.72 26.75 -0.41
N ILE A 643 -23.58 27.31 -0.01
CA ILE A 643 -23.02 27.19 1.34
C ILE A 643 -23.30 28.47 2.14
N PRO A 644 -23.98 28.38 3.30
CA PRO A 644 -24.23 29.52 4.18
C PRO A 644 -22.95 30.25 4.62
N LEU A 645 -23.02 31.56 4.82
CA LEU A 645 -21.84 32.40 5.15
C LEU A 645 -21.08 31.91 6.39
N HIS A 646 -21.78 31.50 7.45
CA HIS A 646 -21.17 31.00 8.69
C HIS A 646 -20.47 29.65 8.52
N ALA A 647 -20.83 28.87 7.50
CA ALA A 647 -20.22 27.58 7.21
C ALA A 647 -19.04 27.67 6.21
N LYS A 648 -18.86 28.82 5.53
CA LYS A 648 -17.82 29.01 4.49
C LYS A 648 -16.39 28.70 4.97
N PRO A 649 -15.92 29.09 6.17
CA PRO A 649 -14.56 28.76 6.61
C PRO A 649 -14.30 27.26 6.71
N ILE A 650 -15.28 26.52 7.26
CA ILE A 650 -15.20 25.05 7.37
C ILE A 650 -15.31 24.41 5.99
N ALA A 651 -16.15 24.95 5.10
CA ALA A 651 -16.26 24.48 3.74
C ALA A 651 -14.94 24.67 2.96
N ALA A 652 -14.25 25.79 3.14
CA ALA A 652 -12.94 26.02 2.51
C ALA A 652 -11.88 25.00 2.97
N LEU A 653 -11.86 24.67 4.26
CA LEU A 653 -11.00 23.60 4.78
C LEU A 653 -11.39 22.23 4.21
N ALA A 654 -12.68 21.92 4.15
CA ALA A 654 -13.18 20.68 3.56
C ALA A 654 -12.80 20.53 2.08
N VAL A 655 -12.91 21.61 1.29
CA VAL A 655 -12.49 21.65 -0.12
C VAL A 655 -10.99 21.44 -0.24
N ARG A 656 -10.18 22.10 0.59
CA ARG A 656 -8.73 21.89 0.59
C ARG A 656 -8.39 20.43 0.88
N GLN A 657 -9.02 19.82 1.89
CA GLN A 657 -8.80 18.41 2.21
C GLN A 657 -9.21 17.47 1.07
N LEU A 658 -10.30 17.78 0.36
CA LEU A 658 -10.73 17.03 -0.81
C LEU A 658 -9.70 17.15 -1.95
N ARG A 659 -9.18 18.35 -2.23
CA ARG A 659 -8.13 18.55 -3.24
C ARG A 659 -6.84 17.79 -2.89
N ASP A 660 -6.36 17.89 -1.65
CA ASP A 660 -5.19 17.13 -1.19
C ASP A 660 -5.41 15.61 -1.31
N ARG A 661 -6.63 15.12 -1.04
CA ARG A 661 -7.01 13.71 -1.23
C ARG A 661 -6.87 13.31 -2.70
N GLU A 662 -7.42 14.11 -3.62
CA GLU A 662 -7.39 13.79 -5.06
C GLU A 662 -5.98 13.84 -5.64
N VAL A 663 -5.14 14.80 -5.24
CA VAL A 663 -3.73 14.87 -5.66
C VAL A 663 -2.96 13.63 -5.20
N ARG A 664 -3.14 13.22 -3.93
CA ARG A 664 -2.51 11.99 -3.42
C ARG A 664 -3.03 10.75 -4.13
N ARG A 665 -4.34 10.68 -4.41
CA ARG A 665 -4.93 9.56 -5.17
C ARG A 665 -4.33 9.47 -6.57
N ASP A 666 -4.14 10.60 -7.26
CA ASP A 666 -3.50 10.65 -8.57
C ASP A 666 -2.06 10.13 -8.54
N LYS A 667 -1.25 10.62 -7.59
CA LYS A 667 0.13 10.16 -7.43
C LYS A 667 0.23 8.71 -6.98
N MET A 668 -0.71 8.21 -6.20
CA MET A 668 -0.80 6.79 -5.85
C MET A 668 -0.98 5.90 -7.09
N VAL A 669 -1.88 6.28 -8.00
CA VAL A 669 -2.10 5.53 -9.25
C VAL A 669 -0.88 5.60 -10.14
N ARG A 670 -0.23 6.75 -10.20
CA ARG A 670 1.02 6.93 -10.95
C ARG A 670 2.14 6.04 -10.40
N ALA A 671 2.32 5.98 -9.08
CA ALA A 671 3.28 5.06 -8.45
C ALA A 671 2.93 3.59 -8.72
N ASN A 672 1.64 3.23 -8.70
CA ASN A 672 1.15 1.89 -9.05
C ASN A 672 1.44 1.54 -10.51
N TRP A 673 1.28 2.48 -11.43
CA TRP A 673 1.61 2.31 -12.84
C TRP A 673 3.12 2.13 -13.06
N VAL A 674 3.97 2.91 -12.38
CA VAL A 674 5.43 2.70 -12.41
C VAL A 674 5.80 1.30 -11.88
N LEU A 675 5.20 0.89 -10.76
CA LEU A 675 5.39 -0.46 -10.22
C LEU A 675 4.98 -1.54 -11.24
N ARG A 676 3.84 -1.37 -11.90
CA ARG A 676 3.36 -2.30 -12.95
C ARG A 676 4.37 -2.41 -14.09
N ALA A 677 4.94 -1.29 -14.55
CA ALA A 677 5.97 -1.29 -15.59
C ALA A 677 7.24 -2.03 -15.15
N LEU A 678 7.71 -1.80 -13.92
CA LEU A 678 8.87 -2.52 -13.36
C LEU A 678 8.60 -4.02 -13.23
N LEU A 679 7.40 -4.42 -12.79
CA LEU A 679 7.00 -5.82 -12.70
C LEU A 679 6.93 -6.48 -14.08
N ARG A 680 6.37 -5.80 -15.10
CA ARG A 680 6.35 -6.32 -16.48
C ARG A 680 7.76 -6.47 -17.04
N GLU A 681 8.67 -5.54 -16.78
CA GLU A 681 10.07 -5.71 -17.19
C GLU A 681 10.71 -6.92 -16.49
N TYR A 682 10.46 -7.12 -15.20
CA TYR A 682 10.90 -8.33 -14.51
C TYR A 682 10.28 -9.60 -15.13
N GLY A 683 8.97 -9.59 -15.39
CA GLY A 683 8.23 -10.68 -16.03
C GLY A 683 8.79 -11.02 -17.41
N ARG A 684 9.15 -10.01 -18.22
CA ARG A 684 9.80 -10.19 -19.52
C ARG A 684 11.12 -10.95 -19.38
N ARG A 685 11.98 -10.56 -18.44
CA ARG A 685 13.25 -11.28 -18.16
C ARG A 685 13.01 -12.71 -17.72
N MET A 686 11.97 -12.96 -16.93
CA MET A 686 11.63 -14.31 -16.49
C MET A 686 11.07 -15.19 -17.62
N VAL A 687 10.34 -14.61 -18.58
CA VAL A 687 9.96 -15.31 -19.82
C VAL A 687 11.19 -15.66 -20.65
N GLU A 688 12.12 -14.71 -20.82
CA GLU A 688 13.38 -14.95 -21.55
C GLU A 688 14.26 -16.02 -20.88
N ALA A 689 14.22 -16.09 -19.55
CA ALA A 689 14.89 -17.12 -18.76
C ALA A 689 14.14 -18.47 -18.74
N GLY A 690 12.96 -18.58 -19.37
CA GLY A 690 12.13 -19.79 -19.38
C GLY A 690 11.48 -20.12 -18.04
N VAL A 691 11.39 -19.16 -17.11
CA VAL A 691 10.77 -19.29 -15.79
C VAL A 691 9.26 -19.06 -15.85
N PHE A 692 8.81 -18.13 -16.69
CA PHE A 692 7.40 -17.82 -16.94
C PHE A 692 7.00 -18.11 -18.38
N ASP A 693 5.72 -18.40 -18.60
CA ASP A 693 5.16 -18.57 -19.95
C ASP A 693 4.74 -17.22 -20.54
N ARG A 694 4.30 -16.28 -19.69
CA ARG A 694 3.77 -14.97 -20.08
C ARG A 694 4.32 -13.89 -19.16
N VAL A 695 4.51 -12.68 -19.69
CA VAL A 695 5.00 -11.52 -18.91
C VAL A 695 4.13 -11.27 -17.68
N ASP A 696 2.80 -11.36 -17.85
CA ASP A 696 1.82 -11.10 -16.79
C ASP A 696 1.77 -12.20 -15.70
N ASP A 697 2.52 -13.30 -15.84
CA ASP A 697 2.67 -14.30 -14.79
C ASP A 697 3.23 -13.71 -13.50
N VAL A 698 4.06 -12.65 -13.64
CA VAL A 698 4.61 -11.89 -12.50
C VAL A 698 3.51 -11.35 -11.57
N PHE A 699 2.32 -11.03 -12.09
CA PHE A 699 1.24 -10.47 -11.28
C PHE A 699 0.57 -11.50 -10.36
N TYR A 700 0.82 -12.79 -10.60
CA TYR A 700 0.41 -13.88 -9.72
C TYR A 700 1.39 -14.14 -8.56
N LEU A 701 2.41 -13.31 -8.42
CA LEU A 701 3.28 -13.26 -7.26
C LEU A 701 2.92 -12.08 -6.37
N LEU A 702 3.10 -12.24 -5.06
CA LEU A 702 3.24 -11.12 -4.14
C LEU A 702 4.51 -10.33 -4.53
N VAL A 703 4.48 -9.01 -4.40
CA VAL A 703 5.64 -8.18 -4.75
C VAL A 703 6.88 -8.57 -3.92
N ASP A 704 6.70 -8.96 -2.66
CA ASP A 704 7.78 -9.43 -1.78
C ASP A 704 8.43 -10.73 -2.29
N GLU A 705 7.72 -11.57 -3.05
CA GLU A 705 8.25 -12.83 -3.60
C GLU A 705 9.19 -12.58 -4.79
N VAL A 706 9.06 -11.44 -5.49
CA VAL A 706 9.90 -11.08 -6.65
C VAL A 706 11.35 -10.81 -6.26
N ASP A 707 11.61 -10.40 -5.02
CA ASP A 707 12.98 -10.21 -4.54
C ASP A 707 13.76 -11.54 -4.56
N ALA A 708 13.05 -12.66 -4.39
CA ALA A 708 13.60 -13.97 -4.10
C ALA A 708 12.61 -15.09 -4.49
N LEU A 709 12.67 -15.52 -5.76
CA LEU A 709 11.79 -16.57 -6.28
C LEU A 709 12.12 -17.94 -5.66
N ARG A 710 11.07 -18.74 -5.45
CA ARG A 710 11.16 -20.17 -5.11
C ARG A 710 11.42 -21.02 -6.36
N ALA A 711 11.90 -22.25 -6.15
CA ALA A 711 12.16 -23.19 -7.25
C ALA A 711 10.88 -23.56 -8.04
N GLU A 712 9.76 -23.80 -7.35
CA GLU A 712 8.49 -24.21 -7.97
C GLU A 712 7.58 -23.02 -8.36
N VAL A 713 8.17 -21.89 -8.79
CA VAL A 713 7.41 -20.65 -9.03
C VAL A 713 6.33 -20.80 -10.11
N ALA A 714 6.57 -21.61 -11.15
CA ALA A 714 5.58 -21.85 -12.21
C ALA A 714 4.31 -22.54 -11.68
N GLU A 715 4.45 -23.52 -10.78
CA GLU A 715 3.33 -24.19 -10.14
C GLU A 715 2.53 -23.24 -9.23
N LEU A 716 3.25 -22.37 -8.50
CA LEU A 716 2.63 -21.33 -7.67
C LEU A 716 1.77 -20.36 -8.51
N VAL A 717 2.32 -19.88 -9.62
CA VAL A 717 1.62 -19.00 -10.57
C VAL A 717 0.38 -19.70 -11.13
N ALA A 718 0.52 -20.94 -11.63
CA ALA A 718 -0.58 -21.71 -12.19
C ALA A 718 -1.71 -21.92 -11.16
N ARG A 719 -1.37 -22.26 -9.91
CA ARG A 719 -2.34 -22.43 -8.81
C ARG A 719 -3.10 -21.13 -8.53
N ARG A 720 -2.39 -20.00 -8.37
CA ARG A 720 -3.01 -18.70 -8.06
C ARG A 720 -3.84 -18.16 -9.23
N ARG A 721 -3.45 -18.45 -10.47
CA ARG A 721 -4.26 -18.19 -11.66
C ARG A 721 -5.57 -18.96 -11.65
N ALA A 722 -5.50 -20.28 -11.43
CA ALA A 722 -6.69 -21.13 -11.34
C ALA A 722 -7.61 -20.72 -10.19
N GLU A 723 -7.04 -20.36 -9.04
CA GLU A 723 -7.80 -19.82 -7.91
C GLU A 723 -8.54 -18.52 -8.29
N ARG A 724 -7.85 -17.55 -8.89
CA ARG A 724 -8.49 -16.30 -9.30
C ARG A 724 -9.63 -16.57 -10.29
N SER A 725 -9.42 -17.42 -11.29
CA SER A 725 -10.46 -17.82 -12.25
C SER A 725 -11.67 -18.46 -11.57
N ARG A 726 -11.45 -19.33 -10.57
CA ARG A 726 -12.52 -19.91 -9.74
C ARG A 726 -13.30 -18.83 -8.98
N LEU A 727 -12.61 -17.87 -8.39
CA LEU A 727 -13.22 -16.81 -7.56
C LEU A 727 -13.96 -15.74 -8.37
N VAL A 728 -13.72 -15.62 -9.68
CA VAL A 728 -14.53 -14.78 -10.58
C VAL A 728 -15.99 -15.26 -10.60
N ALA A 729 -16.21 -16.57 -10.58
CA ALA A 729 -17.54 -17.17 -10.59
C ALA A 729 -18.27 -17.09 -9.23
N VAL A 730 -17.58 -16.64 -8.17
CA VAL A 730 -18.15 -16.50 -6.83
C VAL A 730 -18.65 -15.07 -6.66
N ALA A 731 -19.94 -14.93 -6.33
CA ALA A 731 -20.57 -13.67 -5.94
C ALA A 731 -20.76 -13.65 -4.41
N PRO A 732 -19.78 -13.16 -3.62
CA PRO A 732 -19.99 -13.01 -2.19
C PRO A 732 -21.05 -11.92 -1.92
N PRO A 733 -21.80 -12.00 -0.81
CA PRO A 733 -22.81 -11.00 -0.50
C PRO A 733 -22.17 -9.64 -0.24
N THR A 734 -22.85 -8.55 -0.60
CA THR A 734 -22.35 -7.19 -0.36
C THR A 734 -22.21 -6.86 1.12
N VAL A 735 -23.00 -7.50 1.98
CA VAL A 735 -22.96 -7.36 3.44
C VAL A 735 -23.24 -8.70 4.11
N PHE A 736 -22.52 -9.02 5.19
CA PHE A 736 -22.79 -10.23 6.00
C PHE A 736 -22.33 -10.05 7.45
N SER A 737 -22.79 -10.95 8.32
CA SER A 737 -22.35 -11.05 9.71
C SER A 737 -22.06 -12.50 10.09
N GLY A 738 -20.83 -12.78 10.51
CA GLY A 738 -20.37 -14.13 10.85
C GLY A 738 -19.91 -14.85 9.59
N SER A 739 -20.57 -15.95 9.22
CA SER A 739 -20.32 -16.65 7.97
C SER A 739 -21.08 -16.05 6.79
N TRP A 740 -20.58 -16.22 5.57
CA TRP A 740 -21.29 -15.86 4.34
C TRP A 740 -21.49 -17.07 3.43
N GLN A 741 -22.43 -16.98 2.49
CA GLN A 741 -22.58 -17.95 1.39
C GLN A 741 -22.63 -17.17 0.06
N PRO A 742 -22.15 -17.75 -1.05
CA PRO A 742 -22.32 -17.13 -2.36
C PRO A 742 -23.79 -16.78 -2.61
N ALA A 743 -24.05 -15.58 -3.11
CA ALA A 743 -25.40 -15.17 -3.48
C ALA A 743 -25.94 -16.12 -4.56
N VAL A 744 -27.09 -16.75 -4.31
CA VAL A 744 -27.75 -17.63 -5.29
C VAL A 744 -28.32 -16.75 -6.41
N ALA A 745 -27.97 -17.06 -7.65
CA ALA A 745 -28.39 -16.33 -8.84
C ALA A 745 -29.91 -16.40 -9.03
N ALA A 746 -30.61 -15.30 -8.69
CA ALA A 746 -31.86 -14.85 -9.29
C ALA A 746 -32.26 -13.50 -8.68
N THR A 747 -31.56 -12.41 -9.02
CA THR A 747 -32.21 -11.08 -8.95
C THR A 747 -33.12 -11.02 -10.17
N PRO A 748 -34.46 -11.00 -10.03
CA PRO A 748 -35.34 -10.96 -11.19
C PRO A 748 -35.05 -9.70 -12.01
N GLU A 749 -34.98 -9.85 -13.32
CA GLU A 749 -34.90 -8.72 -14.23
C GLU A 749 -36.15 -7.85 -14.09
N LEU A 750 -35.95 -6.54 -14.12
CA LEU A 750 -37.04 -5.58 -14.09
C LEU A 750 -37.95 -5.79 -15.31
N THR A 751 -39.25 -5.60 -15.08
CA THR A 751 -40.29 -5.52 -16.11
C THR A 751 -40.61 -4.06 -16.41
N SER A 752 -41.28 -3.83 -17.55
CA SER A 752 -41.60 -2.47 -18.00
C SER A 752 -42.43 -1.72 -16.96
N GLY A 753 -41.99 -0.52 -16.59
CA GLY A 753 -42.62 0.31 -15.55
C GLY A 753 -42.11 0.05 -14.13
N GLU A 754 -41.28 -0.96 -13.89
CA GLU A 754 -40.64 -1.16 -12.59
C GLU A 754 -39.45 -0.22 -12.40
N THR A 755 -39.22 0.15 -11.14
CA THR A 755 -38.18 1.13 -10.75
C THR A 755 -37.19 0.49 -9.78
N LEU A 756 -35.90 0.56 -10.13
CA LEU A 756 -34.79 0.35 -9.21
C LEU A 756 -34.46 1.66 -8.50
N ARG A 757 -34.11 1.60 -7.21
CA ARG A 757 -33.72 2.77 -6.42
C ARG A 757 -32.27 2.66 -5.98
N GLY A 758 -31.52 3.74 -6.17
CA GLY A 758 -30.23 3.99 -5.55
C GLY A 758 -30.23 5.34 -4.83
N VAL A 759 -29.04 5.92 -4.69
CA VAL A 759 -28.81 7.26 -4.14
C VAL A 759 -28.54 8.22 -5.28
N GLY A 760 -29.43 9.20 -5.48
CA GLY A 760 -29.22 10.29 -6.42
C GLY A 760 -28.04 11.18 -5.98
N VAL A 761 -27.12 11.45 -6.91
CA VAL A 761 -25.86 12.16 -6.63
C VAL A 761 -25.75 13.49 -7.37
N CYS A 762 -26.05 13.48 -8.66
CA CYS A 762 -26.02 14.64 -9.53
C CYS A 762 -27.28 14.59 -10.39
N GLY A 763 -28.03 15.69 -10.39
CA GLY A 763 -29.36 15.78 -10.98
C GLY A 763 -29.38 15.65 -12.50
N GLY A 764 -30.59 15.64 -13.04
CA GLY A 764 -30.85 15.46 -14.46
C GLY A 764 -31.68 14.20 -14.70
N ARG A 765 -32.66 14.31 -15.60
CA ARG A 765 -33.52 13.19 -16.00
C ARG A 765 -33.25 12.87 -17.47
N VAL A 766 -32.75 11.67 -17.72
CA VAL A 766 -32.31 11.26 -19.06
C VAL A 766 -32.84 9.87 -19.41
N ARG A 767 -32.96 9.59 -20.70
CA ARG A 767 -33.27 8.27 -21.23
C ARG A 767 -32.12 7.77 -22.09
N GLY A 768 -31.81 6.48 -21.97
CA GLY A 768 -30.78 5.85 -22.77
C GLY A 768 -30.82 4.33 -22.64
N ARG A 769 -30.13 3.64 -23.55
CA ARG A 769 -30.01 2.18 -23.49
C ARG A 769 -29.01 1.76 -22.43
N VAL A 770 -29.34 0.71 -21.68
CA VAL A 770 -28.47 0.14 -20.66
C VAL A 770 -27.25 -0.50 -21.29
N ARG A 771 -26.06 -0.07 -20.88
CA ARG A 771 -24.79 -0.76 -21.16
C ARG A 771 -24.19 -1.23 -19.84
N ILE A 772 -24.05 -2.54 -19.68
CA ILE A 772 -23.28 -3.10 -18.55
C ILE A 772 -21.79 -2.99 -18.88
N VAL A 773 -21.04 -2.23 -18.08
CA VAL A 773 -19.63 -1.95 -18.30
C VAL A 773 -18.77 -2.61 -17.23
N ARG A 774 -17.72 -3.30 -17.68
CA ARG A 774 -16.61 -3.86 -16.90
C ARG A 774 -15.28 -3.25 -17.37
N PRO A 775 -14.17 -3.39 -16.63
CA PRO A 775 -12.88 -2.80 -17.02
C PRO A 775 -12.45 -3.12 -18.46
N ASP A 776 -12.72 -4.34 -18.93
CA ASP A 776 -12.41 -4.88 -20.25
C ASP A 776 -13.43 -4.55 -21.34
N THR A 777 -14.63 -4.06 -20.97
CA THR A 777 -15.75 -3.79 -21.89
C THR A 777 -16.16 -2.32 -21.91
N ILE A 778 -15.34 -1.43 -21.32
CA ILE A 778 -15.59 0.02 -21.38
C ILE A 778 -15.69 0.54 -22.82
N ASP A 779 -15.04 -0.16 -23.74
CA ASP A 779 -15.10 0.14 -25.16
C ASP A 779 -16.41 -0.22 -25.84
N ASP A 780 -17.32 -0.92 -25.19
CA ASP A 780 -18.61 -1.25 -25.80
C ASP A 780 -19.63 -0.13 -25.65
N LEU A 781 -19.38 0.82 -24.74
CA LEU A 781 -20.26 1.95 -24.46
C LEU A 781 -20.39 2.87 -25.68
N GLN A 782 -21.63 3.11 -26.11
CA GLN A 782 -21.93 4.02 -27.20
C GLN A 782 -22.39 5.40 -26.70
N PRO A 783 -22.23 6.47 -27.51
CA PRO A 783 -22.75 7.79 -27.17
C PRO A 783 -24.25 7.77 -26.84
N GLY A 784 -24.62 8.36 -25.71
CA GLY A 784 -26.01 8.44 -25.23
C GLY A 784 -26.55 7.19 -24.53
N GLU A 785 -25.75 6.12 -24.40
CA GLU A 785 -26.10 4.98 -23.53
C GLU A 785 -25.94 5.33 -22.05
N ILE A 786 -26.61 4.56 -21.19
CA ILE A 786 -26.50 4.62 -19.73
C ILE A 786 -25.40 3.65 -19.31
N LEU A 787 -24.32 4.18 -18.73
CA LEU A 787 -23.23 3.39 -18.19
C LEU A 787 -23.70 2.77 -16.87
N VAL A 788 -23.87 1.44 -16.85
CA VAL A 788 -24.20 0.67 -15.65
C VAL A 788 -23.02 -0.21 -15.28
N ALA A 789 -22.45 -0.05 -14.08
CA ALA A 789 -21.30 -0.82 -13.63
C ALA A 789 -21.49 -1.31 -12.18
N GLU A 790 -20.75 -2.34 -11.77
CA GLU A 790 -20.71 -2.72 -10.36
C GLU A 790 -20.05 -1.59 -9.54
N VAL A 791 -18.93 -1.09 -10.05
CA VAL A 791 -18.17 0.00 -9.44
C VAL A 791 -17.33 0.71 -10.50
N THR A 792 -17.02 1.98 -10.27
CA THR A 792 -16.20 2.81 -11.16
C THR A 792 -15.12 3.55 -10.40
N ASP A 793 -13.96 3.72 -11.02
CA ASP A 793 -12.87 4.59 -10.55
C ASP A 793 -12.68 5.80 -11.49
N VAL A 794 -11.61 6.59 -11.26
CA VAL A 794 -11.29 7.76 -12.09
C VAL A 794 -11.00 7.36 -13.55
N GLY A 795 -10.54 6.14 -13.78
CA GLY A 795 -10.32 5.59 -15.12
C GLY A 795 -11.55 5.62 -16.00
N TYR A 796 -12.76 5.48 -15.44
CA TYR A 796 -14.00 5.49 -16.21
C TYR A 796 -14.47 6.89 -16.63
N THR A 797 -13.91 7.95 -16.03
CA THR A 797 -14.45 9.30 -16.16
C THR A 797 -14.35 9.87 -17.57
N ALA A 798 -13.40 9.40 -18.39
CA ALA A 798 -13.34 9.75 -19.82
C ALA A 798 -14.59 9.24 -20.57
N ALA A 799 -15.15 8.10 -20.15
CA ALA A 799 -16.38 7.55 -20.72
C ALA A 799 -17.63 8.35 -20.32
N PHE A 800 -17.59 9.08 -19.20
CA PHE A 800 -18.71 9.91 -18.76
C PHE A 800 -18.99 11.05 -19.76
N CYS A 801 -17.99 11.48 -20.52
CA CYS A 801 -18.12 12.53 -21.54
C CYS A 801 -19.10 12.18 -22.69
N TYR A 802 -19.46 10.91 -22.85
CA TYR A 802 -20.42 10.48 -23.88
C TYR A 802 -21.53 9.56 -23.35
N ALA A 803 -21.52 9.22 -22.05
CA ALA A 803 -22.64 8.55 -21.40
C ALA A 803 -23.80 9.54 -21.18
N ALA A 804 -25.05 9.07 -21.27
CA ALA A 804 -26.21 9.89 -20.89
C ALA A 804 -26.37 9.98 -19.35
N ALA A 805 -26.08 8.89 -18.63
CA ALA A 805 -26.01 8.84 -17.18
C ALA A 805 -25.06 7.72 -16.72
N VAL A 806 -24.68 7.79 -15.44
CA VAL A 806 -23.85 6.79 -14.75
C VAL A 806 -24.65 6.16 -13.61
N VAL A 807 -24.68 4.83 -13.57
CA VAL A 807 -25.32 4.02 -12.53
C VAL A 807 -24.31 3.02 -11.96
N THR A 808 -24.11 3.01 -10.65
CA THR A 808 -23.22 2.02 -10.00
C THR A 808 -23.93 1.21 -8.90
N GLU A 809 -23.64 -0.09 -8.80
CA GLU A 809 -24.16 -0.93 -7.70
C GLU A 809 -23.53 -0.59 -6.36
N LEU A 810 -22.23 -0.26 -6.37
CA LEU A 810 -21.44 0.09 -5.21
C LEU A 810 -20.98 1.55 -5.32
N GLY A 811 -20.92 2.23 -4.18
CA GLY A 811 -20.41 3.59 -4.07
C GLY A 811 -21.26 4.46 -3.16
N GLY A 812 -20.63 5.46 -2.55
CA GLY A 812 -21.33 6.46 -1.73
C GLY A 812 -21.34 7.84 -2.39
N PRO A 813 -22.05 8.83 -1.82
CA PRO A 813 -22.01 10.22 -2.27
C PRO A 813 -20.59 10.85 -2.29
N MET A 814 -19.62 10.26 -1.58
CA MET A 814 -18.21 10.70 -1.55
C MET A 814 -17.27 9.85 -2.44
N SER A 815 -17.83 8.93 -3.24
CA SER A 815 -17.11 8.13 -4.24
C SER A 815 -16.49 9.00 -5.33
N HIS A 816 -15.50 8.47 -6.04
CA HIS A 816 -14.89 9.22 -7.15
C HIS A 816 -15.90 9.52 -8.26
N ALA A 817 -16.74 8.54 -8.61
CA ALA A 817 -17.84 8.71 -9.56
C ALA A 817 -18.74 9.88 -9.16
N ALA A 818 -19.10 9.95 -7.87
CA ALA A 818 -19.97 10.99 -7.35
C ALA A 818 -19.35 12.39 -7.34
N VAL A 819 -18.06 12.48 -7.00
CA VAL A 819 -17.32 13.75 -7.02
C VAL A 819 -17.23 14.29 -8.44
N VAL A 820 -16.80 13.46 -9.39
CA VAL A 820 -16.65 13.88 -10.79
C VAL A 820 -18.00 14.19 -11.43
N ALA A 821 -19.02 13.37 -11.20
CA ALA A 821 -20.37 13.62 -11.70
C ALA A 821 -20.91 15.00 -11.29
N ARG A 822 -20.78 15.37 -10.00
CA ARG A 822 -21.24 16.68 -9.51
C ARG A 822 -20.44 17.87 -10.04
N GLU A 823 -19.14 17.69 -10.26
CA GLU A 823 -18.29 18.78 -10.75
C GLU A 823 -18.57 19.08 -12.22
N PHE A 824 -18.95 18.06 -13.01
CA PHE A 824 -19.17 18.17 -14.45
C PHE A 824 -20.64 18.05 -14.90
N GLY A 825 -21.57 17.91 -13.95
CA GLY A 825 -23.00 17.86 -14.24
C GLY A 825 -23.48 16.53 -14.84
N PHE A 826 -22.74 15.43 -14.73
CA PHE A 826 -23.17 14.13 -15.27
C PHE A 826 -24.28 13.52 -14.41
N PRO A 827 -25.48 13.20 -14.96
CA PRO A 827 -26.53 12.54 -14.19
C PRO A 827 -26.03 11.22 -13.60
N CYS A 828 -26.15 11.06 -12.29
CA CYS A 828 -25.47 9.98 -11.58
C CYS A 828 -26.28 9.42 -10.40
N VAL A 829 -26.39 8.09 -10.37
CA VAL A 829 -27.02 7.31 -9.29
C VAL A 829 -26.01 6.25 -8.81
N VAL A 830 -25.79 6.17 -7.50
CA VAL A 830 -24.88 5.17 -6.88
C VAL A 830 -25.63 4.31 -5.87
N ASP A 831 -25.02 3.22 -5.38
CA ASP A 831 -25.67 2.26 -4.45
C ASP A 831 -26.98 1.69 -5.02
N ALA A 832 -27.07 1.53 -6.35
CA ALA A 832 -28.19 0.91 -7.03
C ALA A 832 -28.01 -0.62 -7.02
N GLN A 833 -28.23 -1.24 -5.86
CA GLN A 833 -27.89 -2.64 -5.63
C GLN A 833 -28.51 -3.59 -6.67
N GLY A 834 -27.67 -4.44 -7.27
CA GLY A 834 -28.10 -5.41 -8.27
C GLY A 834 -28.40 -4.84 -9.65
N ALA A 835 -28.13 -3.54 -9.92
CA ALA A 835 -28.35 -2.90 -11.21
C ALA A 835 -27.76 -3.67 -12.41
N THR A 836 -26.56 -4.24 -12.28
CA THR A 836 -25.89 -5.01 -13.36
C THR A 836 -26.57 -6.33 -13.66
N ARG A 837 -27.46 -6.81 -12.78
CA ARG A 837 -28.21 -8.06 -12.92
C ARG A 837 -29.68 -7.83 -13.20
N SER A 838 -30.28 -6.79 -12.64
CA SER A 838 -31.71 -6.49 -12.76
C SER A 838 -32.06 -5.66 -13.99
N LEU A 839 -31.13 -4.86 -14.52
CA LEU A 839 -31.32 -4.08 -15.74
C LEU A 839 -30.84 -4.88 -16.96
N PRO A 840 -31.73 -5.27 -17.88
CA PRO A 840 -31.33 -6.03 -19.06
C PRO A 840 -30.43 -5.18 -19.99
N PRO A 841 -29.30 -5.72 -20.49
CA PRO A 841 -28.49 -5.02 -21.48
C PRO A 841 -29.31 -4.58 -22.70
N GLY A 842 -29.13 -3.35 -23.17
CA GLY A 842 -29.83 -2.78 -24.32
C GLY A 842 -31.24 -2.23 -24.04
N ALA A 843 -31.81 -2.49 -22.86
CA ALA A 843 -33.12 -1.98 -22.45
C ALA A 843 -33.10 -0.44 -22.34
N LEU A 844 -34.22 0.20 -22.68
CA LEU A 844 -34.37 1.64 -22.52
C LEU A 844 -34.79 1.93 -21.07
N VAL A 845 -34.00 2.74 -20.37
CA VAL A 845 -34.28 3.18 -19.01
C VAL A 845 -34.37 4.69 -18.94
N GLU A 846 -35.11 5.17 -17.95
CA GLU A 846 -35.10 6.57 -17.54
C GLU A 846 -34.42 6.67 -16.18
N VAL A 847 -33.39 7.50 -16.10
CA VAL A 847 -32.59 7.73 -14.88
C VAL A 847 -32.85 9.14 -14.38
N ASP A 848 -33.23 9.27 -13.11
CA ASP A 848 -33.32 10.53 -12.38
C ASP A 848 -32.20 10.61 -11.34
N GLY A 849 -31.17 11.38 -11.67
CA GLY A 849 -29.99 11.56 -10.82
C GLY A 849 -30.25 12.39 -9.54
N SER A 850 -31.41 13.04 -9.41
CA SER A 850 -31.81 13.79 -8.21
C SER A 850 -32.49 12.88 -7.19
N THR A 851 -33.42 12.04 -7.64
CA THR A 851 -34.19 11.13 -6.77
C THR A 851 -33.51 9.79 -6.55
N GLY A 852 -32.62 9.38 -7.46
CA GLY A 852 -32.00 8.05 -7.46
C GLY A 852 -32.89 6.96 -8.08
N GLU A 853 -33.94 7.34 -8.81
CA GLU A 853 -34.86 6.40 -9.47
C GLU A 853 -34.36 6.01 -10.86
N ILE A 854 -34.40 4.71 -11.17
CA ILE A 854 -34.07 4.13 -12.47
C ILE A 854 -35.27 3.29 -12.92
N THR A 855 -36.04 3.80 -13.87
CA THR A 855 -37.28 3.14 -14.33
C THR A 855 -37.06 2.47 -15.68
N LEU A 856 -37.43 1.19 -15.79
CA LEU A 856 -37.40 0.47 -17.07
C LEU A 856 -38.55 0.97 -17.95
N VAL A 857 -38.24 1.55 -19.10
CA VAL A 857 -39.23 2.09 -20.05
C VAL A 857 -39.60 1.07 -21.10
N GLU A 858 -38.60 0.38 -21.66
CA GLU A 858 -38.77 -0.61 -22.73
C GLU A 858 -37.71 -1.71 -22.58
N ARG A 859 -38.08 -2.98 -22.78
CA ARG A 859 -37.11 -4.08 -22.86
C ARG A 859 -36.38 -4.06 -24.20
N ALA A 860 -35.18 -4.65 -24.22
CA ALA A 860 -34.50 -4.89 -25.49
C ALA A 860 -35.34 -5.84 -26.36
N SER A 861 -35.46 -5.56 -27.66
CA SER A 861 -36.06 -6.49 -28.62
C SER A 861 -35.07 -7.62 -28.95
N ASP A 862 -35.57 -8.86 -29.03
CA ASP A 862 -34.79 -10.09 -29.30
C ASP A 862 -34.04 -10.08 -30.66
N ASP A 863 -34.25 -9.07 -31.51
CA ASP A 863 -33.66 -8.92 -32.86
C ASP A 863 -32.33 -8.13 -32.89
N SER A 864 -31.74 -7.81 -31.73
CA SER A 864 -30.43 -7.16 -31.68
C SER A 864 -29.31 -8.19 -31.93
N PRO A 865 -28.31 -7.92 -32.78
CA PRO A 865 -27.26 -8.89 -33.08
C PRO A 865 -26.51 -9.29 -31.80
N PRO A 866 -26.14 -10.57 -31.62
CA PRO A 866 -25.48 -11.04 -30.41
C PRO A 866 -24.16 -10.29 -30.20
N LEU A 867 -23.92 -9.93 -28.93
CA LEU A 867 -22.66 -9.36 -28.44
C LEU A 867 -21.49 -10.21 -28.95
N SER A 868 -20.54 -9.58 -29.65
CA SER A 868 -19.36 -10.27 -30.19
C SER A 868 -18.54 -10.87 -29.06
N ALA A 869 -18.59 -12.21 -28.94
CA ALA A 869 -17.72 -12.99 -28.07
C ALA A 869 -16.30 -13.06 -28.64
N ASN A 870 -15.55 -11.96 -28.59
CA ASN A 870 -14.11 -11.96 -28.88
C ASN A 870 -13.34 -11.59 -27.60
N GLY A 871 -13.22 -12.55 -26.69
CA GLY A 871 -12.48 -12.39 -25.43
C GLY A 871 -11.70 -13.64 -24.98
N GLN A 872 -11.53 -14.65 -25.84
CA GLN A 872 -10.69 -15.82 -25.57
C GLN A 872 -9.64 -15.95 -26.66
N THR A 873 -8.65 -15.05 -26.65
CA THR A 873 -7.24 -15.26 -27.01
C THR A 873 -6.63 -13.90 -27.33
N ARG A 874 -5.93 -13.30 -26.36
CA ARG A 874 -4.55 -12.85 -26.54
C ARG A 874 -3.92 -12.69 -25.18
#